data_AF-A0A1B0D7C7-F1
#
_entry.id   AF-A0A1B0D7C7-F1
#
_cell.length_a   1.000
_cell.length_b   1.000
_cell.length_c   1.000
_cell.angle_alpha   90.00
_cell.angle_beta   90.00
_cell.angle_gamma   90.00
#
_symmetry.space_group_name_H-M   'P 1'
#
loop_
_entity.id
_entity.type
_entity.pdbx_description
1 polymer ?
#
loop_
_entity_poly.entity_id
_entity_poly.type
_entity_poly.pdbx_seq_one_letter_code
_entity_poly.pdbx_strand_id
1 'polypeptide(L)'
;MVQEKVEETSEAQEASMSEDVQEIEDVKAYIAEVQNRIAAKTALRTENTGSIRPSEEFFFKLDSNVKKNTAFVKKLKQFTAAQLESLSKDMSGLNLTKYISEICAAIVEAKLKTTDVTAMVTLCSKLHQLYGEFSQLFFEHWQKILNIKATDKLVNPSKMRVDLRLFAELVSVGIFSNKSGLALLGNVLVSLIQQDREEFANLSIILSFCKNCGEEYAGLVSKRISDLAEKHKMVLPTSTLLLPDKQQNLRNLLRDYYTALKGHVKERHKELVAMERTCQNALSSKGEVSNARREKLEFMQSSFEKLLSSTQTLSDLLNEPLPELPKQSEESSGGIIFECADPGTEGLDPWGDEETKSFYVDLPDLRLFLPNFAPKLPSIVPEEPQMTEEVLDMDIEPDQLAVEEPPLDTDIPAPSTPEPPPEEPLPKISAPHPAQSTKHQFETFTHNLMNCVNKELIDSAAIEFLLHLNTKSNRKKLAKVLFGVQRTRLDLLPMFARFVATVNIVSPDVATDLALLLKNDFRYHVLKKDQINIESKIKVVRFIGELTKFGMYSKIEALYCLKFLLHDFQHHNIEMACAFLEVCGTYLYNCTESRLRTNVYLEQMMRLKVVTALDSRHSAQIESVYYLVKPPEGVGIVRKQRPPMQMYIRYLVFEALNKSNVDKIIKMMRRINWDDKEISDYAIR
;
A
#
# COMPACT_ATOMS: atom_id res chain seq x y z
N MET A 1 -12.58 -19.61 -46.09
CA MET A 1 -13.76 -20.12 -45.34
C MET A 1 -13.85 -21.64 -45.23
N VAL A 2 -13.86 -22.46 -46.31
CA VAL A 2 -13.88 -23.94 -46.15
C VAL A 2 -12.49 -24.52 -45.92
N GLN A 3 -11.44 -24.00 -46.58
CA GLN A 3 -10.05 -24.43 -46.34
C GLN A 3 -9.51 -23.95 -44.98
N GLU A 4 -9.74 -22.70 -44.58
CA GLU A 4 -9.37 -22.21 -43.22
C GLU A 4 -10.02 -23.02 -42.10
N LYS A 5 -11.28 -23.45 -42.25
CA LYS A 5 -11.95 -24.29 -41.25
C LYS A 5 -11.35 -25.70 -41.15
N VAL A 6 -10.77 -26.21 -42.24
CA VAL A 6 -10.14 -27.54 -42.26
C VAL A 6 -8.73 -27.46 -41.64
N GLU A 7 -7.99 -26.38 -41.90
CA GLU A 7 -6.71 -26.09 -41.24
C GLU A 7 -6.87 -25.84 -39.74
N GLU A 8 -7.85 -25.04 -39.30
CA GLU A 8 -8.13 -24.83 -37.87
C GLU A 8 -8.50 -26.15 -37.15
N THR A 9 -9.28 -27.03 -37.78
CA THR A 9 -9.61 -28.34 -37.19
C THR A 9 -8.43 -29.31 -37.16
N SER A 10 -7.51 -29.20 -38.13
CA SER A 10 -6.28 -29.98 -38.20
C SER A 10 -5.32 -29.58 -37.10
N GLU A 11 -5.06 -28.27 -36.96
CA GLU A 11 -4.20 -27.73 -35.91
C GLU A 11 -4.76 -27.99 -34.50
N ALA A 12 -6.09 -27.89 -34.32
CA ALA A 12 -6.74 -28.23 -33.05
C ALA A 12 -6.63 -29.74 -32.71
N GLN A 13 -6.68 -30.63 -33.72
CA GLN A 13 -6.48 -32.06 -33.51
C GLN A 13 -5.02 -32.41 -33.20
N GLU A 14 -4.06 -31.80 -33.87
CA GLU A 14 -2.63 -31.98 -33.57
C GLU A 14 -2.29 -31.44 -32.17
N ALA A 15 -2.85 -30.29 -31.77
CA ALA A 15 -2.68 -29.75 -30.42
C ALA A 15 -3.28 -30.67 -29.34
N SER A 16 -4.50 -31.17 -29.56
CA SER A 16 -5.16 -32.15 -28.65
C SER A 16 -4.35 -33.44 -28.53
N MET A 17 -3.81 -33.95 -29.64
CA MET A 17 -2.95 -35.15 -29.61
C MET A 17 -1.62 -34.90 -28.89
N SER A 18 -1.03 -33.70 -29.03
CA SER A 18 0.18 -33.31 -28.31
C SER A 18 -0.06 -33.21 -26.79
N GLU A 19 -1.22 -32.66 -26.38
CA GLU A 19 -1.60 -32.55 -24.96
C GLU A 19 -1.83 -33.94 -24.34
N ASP A 20 -2.56 -34.84 -25.01
CA ASP A 20 -2.79 -36.20 -24.52
C ASP A 20 -1.48 -37.01 -24.39
N VAL A 21 -0.52 -36.82 -25.30
CA VAL A 21 0.81 -37.45 -25.19
C VAL A 21 1.57 -36.94 -23.96
N GLN A 22 1.55 -35.63 -23.70
CA GLN A 22 2.20 -35.05 -22.53
C GLN A 22 1.54 -35.52 -21.22
N GLU A 23 0.22 -35.60 -21.17
CA GLU A 23 -0.51 -36.12 -20.01
C GLU A 23 -0.16 -37.58 -19.69
N ILE A 24 -0.06 -38.42 -20.73
CA ILE A 24 0.34 -39.83 -20.57
C ILE A 24 1.80 -39.92 -20.07
N GLU A 25 2.70 -39.09 -20.57
CA GLU A 25 4.08 -39.03 -20.09
C GLU A 25 4.17 -38.60 -18.62
N ASP A 26 3.40 -37.59 -18.21
CA ASP A 26 3.33 -37.13 -16.81
C ASP A 26 2.91 -38.27 -15.87
N VAL A 27 1.85 -39.02 -16.23
CA VAL A 27 1.36 -40.15 -15.42
C VAL A 27 2.38 -41.30 -15.40
N LYS A 28 3.02 -41.62 -16.54
CA LYS A 28 4.07 -42.64 -16.60
C LYS A 28 5.28 -42.28 -15.74
N ALA A 29 5.72 -41.02 -15.78
CA ALA A 29 6.81 -40.52 -14.95
C ALA A 29 6.48 -40.65 -13.46
N TYR A 30 5.26 -40.27 -13.06
CA TYR A 30 4.78 -40.44 -11.70
C TYR A 30 4.77 -41.92 -11.26
N ILE A 31 4.21 -42.81 -12.09
CA ILE A 31 4.18 -44.25 -11.80
C ILE A 31 5.59 -44.80 -11.62
N ALA A 32 6.53 -44.44 -12.50
CA ALA A 32 7.92 -44.89 -12.41
C ALA A 32 8.61 -44.39 -11.14
N GLU A 33 8.41 -43.13 -10.75
CA GLU A 33 8.97 -42.57 -9.51
C GLU A 33 8.44 -43.31 -8.27
N VAL A 34 7.12 -43.52 -8.21
CA VAL A 34 6.47 -44.20 -7.10
C VAL A 34 6.90 -45.66 -7.01
N GLN A 35 6.94 -46.38 -8.13
CA GLN A 35 7.40 -47.77 -8.18
C GLN A 35 8.85 -47.90 -7.69
N ASN A 36 9.75 -47.01 -8.13
CA ASN A 36 11.13 -46.99 -7.66
C ASN A 36 11.21 -46.76 -6.15
N ARG A 37 10.40 -45.84 -5.62
CA ARG A 37 10.33 -45.56 -4.18
C ARG A 37 9.82 -46.76 -3.39
N ILE A 38 8.74 -47.41 -3.82
CA ILE A 38 8.19 -48.62 -3.19
C ILE A 38 9.22 -49.76 -3.23
N ALA A 39 9.85 -49.99 -4.38
CA ALA A 39 10.85 -51.04 -4.56
C ALA A 39 12.05 -50.84 -3.65
N ALA A 40 12.60 -49.62 -3.58
CA ALA A 40 13.73 -49.29 -2.70
C ALA A 40 13.39 -49.52 -1.22
N LYS A 41 12.20 -49.08 -0.78
CA LYS A 41 11.74 -49.30 0.61
C LYS A 41 11.51 -50.78 0.92
N THR A 42 10.91 -51.51 -0.01
CA THR A 42 10.64 -52.95 0.15
C THR A 42 11.93 -53.75 0.21
N ALA A 43 12.94 -53.40 -0.59
CA ALA A 43 14.27 -54.00 -0.54
C ALA A 43 14.90 -53.79 0.85
N LEU A 44 14.99 -52.53 1.32
CA LEU A 44 15.53 -52.22 2.65
C LEU A 44 14.73 -52.92 3.77
N ARG A 45 13.40 -53.00 3.66
CA ARG A 45 12.56 -53.71 4.62
C ARG A 45 12.88 -55.20 4.68
N THR A 46 13.06 -55.82 3.52
CA THR A 46 13.43 -57.24 3.42
C THR A 46 14.80 -57.48 4.05
N GLU A 47 15.78 -56.62 3.78
CA GLU A 47 17.11 -56.70 4.40
C GLU A 47 17.06 -56.52 5.93
N ASN A 48 16.29 -55.53 6.42
CA ASN A 48 16.20 -55.25 7.84
C ASN A 48 15.51 -56.37 8.61
N THR A 49 14.38 -56.87 8.11
CA THR A 49 13.61 -57.94 8.75
C THR A 49 14.27 -59.33 8.63
N GLY A 50 15.04 -59.56 7.55
CA GLY A 50 15.76 -60.80 7.30
C GLY A 50 17.23 -60.79 7.72
N SER A 51 17.69 -59.76 8.45
CA SER A 51 19.11 -59.60 8.76
C SER A 51 19.65 -60.69 9.69
N ILE A 52 20.71 -61.37 9.25
CA ILE A 52 21.49 -62.29 10.09
C ILE A 52 22.63 -61.47 10.70
N ARG A 53 22.58 -61.30 12.02
CA ARG A 53 23.55 -60.47 12.73
C ARG A 53 24.87 -61.22 12.92
N PRO A 54 26.02 -60.54 12.83
CA PRO A 54 27.32 -61.16 13.06
C PRO A 54 27.50 -61.59 14.53
N SER A 55 28.31 -62.64 14.75
CA SER A 55 28.67 -63.11 16.09
C SER A 55 29.64 -62.16 16.80
N GLU A 56 29.82 -62.32 18.12
CA GLU A 56 30.73 -61.48 18.92
C GLU A 56 32.18 -61.46 18.38
N GLU A 57 32.63 -62.56 17.77
CA GLU A 57 33.97 -62.67 17.16
C GLU A 57 34.23 -61.67 16.04
N PHE A 58 33.18 -61.27 15.32
CA PHE A 58 33.28 -60.23 14.30
C PHE A 58 33.72 -58.89 14.91
N PHE A 59 33.15 -58.54 16.07
CA PHE A 59 33.38 -57.24 16.72
C PHE A 59 34.75 -57.14 17.39
N PHE A 60 35.37 -58.26 17.78
CA PHE A 60 36.73 -58.25 18.33
C PHE A 60 37.80 -57.79 17.33
N LYS A 61 37.53 -57.90 16.03
CA LYS A 61 38.45 -57.47 14.96
C LYS A 61 38.34 -55.97 14.64
N LEU A 62 37.32 -55.29 15.18
CA LEU A 62 37.04 -53.88 14.89
C LEU A 62 37.70 -52.95 15.91
N ASP A 63 37.99 -51.72 15.49
CA ASP A 63 38.69 -50.73 16.32
C ASP A 63 37.76 -50.19 17.42
N SER A 64 38.13 -50.41 18.69
CA SER A 64 37.39 -49.96 19.87
C SER A 64 37.92 -48.62 20.44
N ASN A 65 38.74 -47.88 19.70
CA ASN A 65 39.32 -46.62 20.15
C ASN A 65 38.24 -45.59 20.52
N VAL A 66 38.23 -45.20 21.80
CA VAL A 66 37.27 -44.25 22.39
C VAL A 66 37.22 -42.92 21.62
N LYS A 67 38.36 -42.39 21.17
CA LYS A 67 38.41 -41.11 20.44
C LYS A 67 37.72 -41.23 19.08
N LYS A 68 37.93 -42.33 18.35
CA LYS A 68 37.31 -42.56 17.04
C LYS A 68 35.81 -42.81 17.16
N ASN A 69 35.38 -43.62 18.13
CA ASN A 69 33.96 -43.86 18.41
C ASN A 69 33.24 -42.57 18.84
N THR A 70 33.84 -41.78 19.74
CA THR A 70 33.27 -40.48 20.14
C THR A 70 33.21 -39.49 18.97
N ALA A 71 34.23 -39.49 18.09
CA ALA A 71 34.23 -38.66 16.89
C ALA A 71 33.11 -39.08 15.92
N PHE A 72 32.88 -40.38 15.75
CA PHE A 72 31.76 -40.91 14.95
C PHE A 72 30.41 -40.41 15.48
N VAL A 73 30.16 -40.52 16.79
CA VAL A 73 28.93 -40.01 17.43
C VAL A 73 28.76 -38.50 17.21
N LYS A 74 29.84 -37.72 17.31
CA LYS A 74 29.80 -36.27 17.05
C LYS A 74 29.44 -35.94 15.60
N LYS A 75 29.97 -36.68 14.62
CA LYS A 75 29.64 -36.49 13.21
C LYS A 75 28.15 -36.71 12.93
N LEU A 76 27.51 -37.67 13.62
CA LEU A 76 26.07 -37.95 13.45
C LEU A 76 25.17 -36.76 13.84
N LYS A 77 25.54 -35.96 14.84
CA LYS A 77 24.75 -34.78 15.25
C LYS A 77 24.66 -33.71 14.15
N GLN A 78 25.62 -33.68 13.23
CA GLN A 78 25.70 -32.74 12.11
C GLN A 78 25.65 -33.49 10.77
N PHE A 79 24.89 -34.58 10.71
CA PHE A 79 24.77 -35.43 9.53
C PHE A 79 24.24 -34.65 8.32
N THR A 80 24.81 -34.97 7.15
CA THR A 80 24.33 -34.55 5.82
C THR A 80 24.40 -35.72 4.86
N ALA A 81 23.58 -35.71 3.79
CA ALA A 81 23.55 -36.80 2.81
C ALA A 81 24.93 -37.11 2.19
N ALA A 82 25.77 -36.09 1.97
CA ALA A 82 27.12 -36.25 1.43
C ALA A 82 28.08 -37.04 2.34
N GLN A 83 27.79 -37.11 3.64
CA GLN A 83 28.64 -37.83 4.60
C GLN A 83 28.32 -39.33 4.68
N LEU A 84 27.26 -39.80 4.03
CA LEU A 84 26.78 -41.19 4.12
C LEU A 84 27.87 -42.22 3.80
N GLU A 85 28.63 -42.03 2.73
CA GLU A 85 29.69 -42.95 2.32
C GLU A 85 30.84 -42.97 3.34
N SER A 86 31.27 -41.79 3.78
CA SER A 86 32.33 -41.65 4.79
C SER A 86 31.96 -42.30 6.13
N LEU A 87 30.71 -42.10 6.58
CA LEU A 87 30.20 -42.68 7.82
C LEU A 87 29.97 -44.18 7.68
N SER A 88 29.53 -44.64 6.50
CA SER A 88 29.43 -46.09 6.23
C SER A 88 30.80 -46.77 6.32
N LYS A 89 31.86 -46.12 5.82
CA LYS A 89 33.22 -46.63 5.92
C LYS A 89 33.71 -46.64 7.37
N ASP A 90 33.53 -45.54 8.10
CA ASP A 90 33.88 -45.46 9.52
C ASP A 90 33.17 -46.55 10.34
N MET A 91 31.87 -46.75 10.10
CA MET A 91 31.04 -47.77 10.76
C MET A 91 31.54 -49.20 10.48
N SER A 92 32.04 -49.49 9.28
CA SER A 92 32.58 -50.83 8.96
C SER A 92 33.88 -51.18 9.69
N GLY A 93 34.63 -50.17 10.16
CA GLY A 93 35.92 -50.36 10.83
C GLY A 93 35.89 -50.19 12.35
N LEU A 94 34.78 -49.71 12.92
CA LEU A 94 34.67 -49.35 14.34
C LEU A 94 33.78 -50.33 15.11
N ASN A 95 34.18 -50.65 16.35
CA ASN A 95 33.34 -51.38 17.28
C ASN A 95 32.44 -50.39 18.05
N LEU A 96 31.21 -50.20 17.56
CA LEU A 96 30.23 -49.27 18.14
C LEU A 96 29.32 -49.91 19.20
N THR A 97 29.52 -51.17 19.59
CA THR A 97 28.61 -51.92 20.47
C THR A 97 28.33 -51.20 21.80
N LYS A 98 29.34 -50.53 22.38
CA LYS A 98 29.20 -49.76 23.63
C LYS A 98 28.64 -48.34 23.46
N TYR A 99 28.44 -47.89 22.22
CA TYR A 99 28.05 -46.51 21.88
C TYR A 99 26.67 -46.43 21.22
N ILE A 100 25.93 -47.54 21.15
CA ILE A 100 24.64 -47.61 20.43
C ILE A 100 23.62 -46.63 21.03
N SER A 101 23.56 -46.48 22.35
CA SER A 101 22.65 -45.53 22.99
C SER A 101 23.00 -44.08 22.62
N GLU A 102 24.29 -43.70 22.65
CA GLU A 102 24.75 -42.37 22.27
C GLU A 102 24.57 -42.08 20.78
N ILE A 103 24.73 -43.10 19.93
CA ILE A 103 24.42 -43.03 18.49
C ILE A 103 22.93 -42.75 18.30
N CYS A 104 22.05 -43.49 18.97
CA CYS A 104 20.61 -43.27 18.93
C CYS A 104 20.26 -41.84 19.34
N ALA A 105 20.77 -41.38 20.48
CA ALA A 105 20.58 -40.01 20.95
C ALA A 105 21.09 -38.97 19.94
N ALA A 106 22.28 -39.16 19.37
CA ALA A 106 22.87 -38.25 18.39
C ALA A 106 22.05 -38.16 17.10
N ILE A 107 21.47 -39.27 16.63
CA ILE A 107 20.61 -39.30 15.45
C ILE A 107 19.29 -38.56 15.71
N VAL A 108 18.65 -38.79 16.87
CA VAL A 108 17.39 -38.10 17.18
C VAL A 108 17.61 -36.59 17.40
N GLU A 109 18.74 -36.19 17.99
CA GLU A 109 19.10 -34.78 18.18
C GLU A 109 19.54 -34.06 16.89
N ALA A 110 19.88 -34.81 15.82
CA ALA A 110 20.41 -34.25 14.60
C ALA A 110 19.44 -33.24 13.96
N LYS A 111 20.00 -32.15 13.43
CA LYS A 111 19.27 -31.12 12.69
C LYS A 111 19.31 -31.45 11.20
N LEU A 112 18.46 -32.39 10.80
CA LEU A 112 18.40 -32.88 9.42
C LEU A 112 17.59 -31.94 8.52
N LYS A 113 17.99 -31.85 7.25
CA LYS A 113 17.12 -31.32 6.21
C LYS A 113 16.24 -32.44 5.65
N THR A 114 15.13 -32.05 5.04
CA THR A 114 14.21 -32.95 4.32
C THR A 114 14.93 -33.81 3.26
N THR A 115 16.00 -33.30 2.64
CA THR A 115 16.83 -34.02 1.66
C THR A 115 17.77 -35.05 2.28
N ASP A 116 18.11 -34.91 3.56
CA ASP A 116 19.05 -35.81 4.25
C ASP A 116 18.37 -37.09 4.78
N VAL A 117 17.03 -37.11 4.84
CA VAL A 117 16.24 -38.19 5.45
C VAL A 117 16.54 -39.54 4.81
N THR A 118 16.51 -39.64 3.47
CA THR A 118 16.77 -40.91 2.78
C THR A 118 18.15 -41.47 3.09
N ALA A 119 19.18 -40.61 3.12
CA ALA A 119 20.53 -41.02 3.46
C ALA A 119 20.65 -41.46 4.93
N MET A 120 19.98 -40.76 5.85
CA MET A 120 19.93 -41.15 7.26
C MET A 120 19.23 -42.49 7.46
N VAL A 121 18.14 -42.76 6.74
CA VAL A 121 17.43 -44.05 6.78
C VAL A 121 18.36 -45.19 6.34
N THR A 122 19.12 -45.01 5.25
CA THR A 122 20.11 -45.99 4.81
C THR A 122 21.18 -46.27 5.88
N LEU A 123 21.69 -45.23 6.55
CA LEU A 123 22.64 -45.39 7.65
C LEU A 123 22.02 -46.15 8.83
N CYS A 124 20.78 -45.80 9.21
CA CYS A 124 20.04 -46.47 10.28
C CYS A 124 19.76 -47.94 9.95
N SER A 125 19.45 -48.27 8.69
CA SER A 125 19.26 -49.66 8.24
C SER A 125 20.55 -50.47 8.43
N LYS A 126 21.71 -49.94 8.03
CA LYS A 126 22.99 -50.62 8.26
C LYS A 126 23.31 -50.81 9.74
N LEU A 127 23.06 -49.79 10.57
CA LEU A 127 23.21 -49.90 12.03
C LEU A 127 22.28 -50.98 12.61
N HIS A 128 21.04 -51.04 12.14
CA HIS A 128 20.06 -52.04 12.56
C HIS A 128 20.45 -53.47 12.18
N GLN A 129 20.98 -53.65 10.97
CA GLN A 129 21.44 -54.96 10.46
C GLN A 129 22.67 -55.47 11.22
N LEU A 130 23.53 -54.57 11.73
CA LEU A 130 24.73 -54.93 12.48
C LEU A 130 24.49 -55.09 13.99
N TYR A 131 23.74 -54.19 14.62
CA TYR A 131 23.63 -54.09 16.07
C TYR A 131 22.23 -54.43 16.57
N GLY A 132 22.14 -55.48 17.38
CA GLY A 132 20.84 -56.03 17.74
C GLY A 132 19.98 -55.18 18.66
N GLU A 133 20.62 -54.42 19.55
CA GLU A 133 19.96 -53.54 20.51
C GLU A 133 19.55 -52.19 19.90
N PHE A 134 20.01 -51.88 18.68
CA PHE A 134 19.80 -50.58 18.05
C PHE A 134 18.33 -50.20 17.93
N SER A 135 17.47 -51.10 17.42
CA SER A 135 16.04 -50.80 17.22
C SER A 135 15.33 -50.45 18.53
N GLN A 136 15.59 -51.22 19.60
CA GLN A 136 14.97 -51.01 20.91
C GLN A 136 15.41 -49.66 21.52
N LEU A 137 16.72 -49.44 21.61
CA LEU A 137 17.27 -48.20 22.18
C LEU A 137 16.85 -46.98 21.34
N PHE A 138 16.83 -47.10 20.02
CA PHE A 138 16.44 -46.01 19.15
C PHE A 138 14.95 -45.65 19.32
N PHE A 139 14.09 -46.66 19.45
CA PHE A 139 12.66 -46.45 19.72
C PHE A 139 12.43 -45.74 21.06
N GLU A 140 13.16 -46.10 22.12
CA GLU A 140 13.08 -45.43 23.42
C GLU A 140 13.44 -43.94 23.36
N HIS A 141 14.45 -43.57 22.55
CA HIS A 141 14.82 -42.17 22.33
C HIS A 141 13.75 -41.41 21.54
N TRP A 142 13.18 -42.04 20.51
CA TRP A 142 12.07 -41.46 19.76
C TRP A 142 10.82 -41.29 20.60
N GLN A 143 10.49 -42.25 21.47
CA GLN A 143 9.34 -42.17 22.35
C GLN A 143 9.44 -40.98 23.31
N LYS A 144 10.64 -40.63 23.80
CA LYS A 144 10.84 -39.44 24.64
C LYS A 144 10.56 -38.13 23.90
N ILE A 145 10.84 -38.07 22.60
CA ILE A 145 10.75 -36.84 21.81
C ILE A 145 9.39 -36.69 21.12
N LEU A 146 8.80 -37.80 20.65
CA LEU A 146 7.54 -37.79 19.93
C LEU A 146 6.31 -37.93 20.84
N ASN A 147 6.47 -38.26 22.13
CA ASN A 147 5.33 -38.33 23.04
C ASN A 147 4.85 -36.93 23.45
N ILE A 148 4.17 -36.26 22.53
CA ILE A 148 3.62 -34.92 22.68
C ILE A 148 2.27 -35.02 23.38
N LYS A 149 2.16 -34.41 24.57
CA LYS A 149 0.88 -34.24 25.24
C LYS A 149 0.07 -33.15 24.55
N ALA A 150 -1.25 -33.32 24.50
CA ALA A 150 -2.15 -32.38 23.84
C ALA A 150 -2.04 -30.92 24.35
N THR A 151 -1.52 -30.68 25.56
CA THR A 151 -1.37 -29.35 26.16
C THR A 151 -0.05 -28.64 25.84
N ASP A 152 0.96 -29.36 25.33
CA ASP A 152 2.30 -28.81 25.19
C ASP A 152 2.49 -28.16 23.81
N LYS A 153 2.83 -26.87 23.80
CA LYS A 153 3.22 -26.17 22.57
C LYS A 153 4.55 -26.75 22.05
N LEU A 154 4.60 -27.05 20.76
CA LEU A 154 5.82 -27.52 20.12
C LEU A 154 6.92 -26.45 20.18
N VAL A 155 8.06 -26.81 20.78
CA VAL A 155 9.24 -25.92 20.88
C VAL A 155 9.87 -25.66 19.51
N ASN A 156 9.85 -26.65 18.61
CA ASN A 156 10.44 -26.51 17.27
C ASN A 156 9.62 -27.25 16.19
N PRO A 157 8.62 -26.59 15.58
CA PRO A 157 7.80 -27.17 14.51
C PRO A 157 8.60 -27.60 13.28
N SER A 158 9.67 -26.87 12.94
CA SER A 158 10.52 -27.21 11.78
C SER A 158 11.30 -28.50 11.97
N LYS A 159 11.80 -28.77 13.18
CA LYS A 159 12.42 -30.05 13.51
C LYS A 159 11.38 -31.17 13.54
N MET A 160 10.24 -30.95 14.20
CA MET A 160 9.15 -31.93 14.27
C MET A 160 8.69 -32.41 12.89
N ARG A 161 8.63 -31.49 11.91
CA ARG A 161 8.31 -31.80 10.51
C ARG A 161 9.23 -32.84 9.88
N VAL A 162 10.55 -32.72 10.13
CA VAL A 162 11.56 -33.64 9.57
C VAL A 162 11.62 -34.93 10.39
N ASP A 163 11.52 -34.82 11.72
CA ASP A 163 11.52 -35.94 12.66
C ASP A 163 10.35 -36.89 12.40
N LEU A 164 9.14 -36.36 12.19
CA LEU A 164 7.96 -37.16 11.88
C LEU A 164 8.12 -37.92 10.55
N ARG A 165 8.70 -37.27 9.53
CA ARG A 165 9.02 -37.91 8.25
C ARG A 165 10.05 -39.03 8.45
N LEU A 166 11.15 -38.75 9.14
CA LEU A 166 12.18 -39.75 9.40
C LEU A 166 11.61 -40.94 10.17
N PHE A 167 10.84 -40.70 11.23
CA PHE A 167 10.21 -41.76 12.01
C PHE A 167 9.27 -42.63 11.16
N ALA A 168 8.44 -42.02 10.31
CA ALA A 168 7.59 -42.76 9.39
C ALA A 168 8.38 -43.61 8.37
N GLU A 169 9.51 -43.10 7.87
CA GLU A 169 10.39 -43.88 6.99
C GLU A 169 11.05 -45.05 7.74
N LEU A 170 11.49 -44.87 8.99
CA LEU A 170 12.08 -45.93 9.83
C LEU A 170 11.08 -47.08 10.11
N VAL A 171 9.80 -46.76 10.29
CA VAL A 171 8.73 -47.77 10.41
C VAL A 171 8.50 -48.48 9.07
N SER A 172 8.53 -47.74 7.96
CA SER A 172 8.34 -48.29 6.60
C SER A 172 9.43 -49.30 6.24
N VAL A 173 10.70 -48.95 6.47
CA VAL A 173 11.83 -49.86 6.22
C VAL A 173 11.98 -50.96 7.29
N GLY A 174 11.07 -51.07 8.25
CA GLY A 174 11.03 -52.19 9.20
C GLY A 174 12.09 -52.16 10.30
N ILE A 175 12.75 -51.02 10.56
CA ILE A 175 13.64 -50.88 11.72
C ILE A 175 12.82 -50.93 13.00
N PHE A 176 11.65 -50.28 13.02
CA PHE A 176 10.68 -50.39 14.09
C PHE A 176 9.57 -51.38 13.72
N SER A 177 9.12 -52.15 14.70
CA SER A 177 8.01 -53.07 14.50
C SER A 177 6.73 -52.29 14.14
N ASN A 178 5.90 -52.84 13.25
CA ASN A 178 4.64 -52.21 12.88
C ASN A 178 3.72 -52.01 14.11
N LYS A 179 3.78 -52.88 15.13
CA LYS A 179 2.94 -52.76 16.32
C LYS A 179 3.27 -51.52 17.15
N SER A 180 4.55 -51.31 17.48
CA SER A 180 4.99 -50.18 18.31
C SER A 180 5.14 -48.89 17.50
N GLY A 181 5.70 -48.99 16.29
CA GLY A 181 5.94 -47.85 15.40
C GLY A 181 4.65 -47.16 14.96
N LEU A 182 3.67 -47.93 14.47
CA LEU A 182 2.39 -47.36 14.03
C LEU A 182 1.57 -46.80 15.19
N ALA A 183 1.65 -47.41 16.38
CA ALA A 183 0.98 -46.90 17.56
C ALA A 183 1.52 -45.52 17.97
N LEU A 184 2.85 -45.36 18.01
CA LEU A 184 3.46 -44.06 18.32
C LEU A 184 3.17 -43.02 17.23
N LEU A 185 3.31 -43.39 15.95
CA LEU A 185 3.02 -42.49 14.83
C LEU A 185 1.56 -42.02 14.83
N GLY A 186 0.61 -42.95 15.05
CA GLY A 186 -0.81 -42.64 15.17
C GLY A 186 -1.11 -41.68 16.32
N ASN A 187 -0.55 -41.94 17.50
CA ASN A 187 -0.71 -41.05 18.66
C ASN A 187 -0.19 -39.64 18.40
N VAL A 188 0.96 -39.51 17.73
CA VAL A 188 1.52 -38.21 17.35
C VAL A 188 0.59 -37.47 16.39
N LEU A 189 0.16 -38.12 15.32
CA LEU A 189 -0.72 -37.52 14.32
C LEU A 189 -2.04 -37.06 14.93
N VAL A 190 -2.65 -37.90 15.78
CA VAL A 190 -3.88 -37.55 16.50
C VAL A 190 -3.65 -36.37 17.44
N SER A 191 -2.55 -36.34 18.19
CA SER A 191 -2.21 -35.24 19.10
C SER A 191 -2.04 -33.91 18.35
N LEU A 192 -1.28 -33.92 17.23
CA LEU A 192 -1.08 -32.74 16.39
C LEU A 192 -2.38 -32.21 15.77
N ILE A 193 -3.23 -33.12 15.28
CA ILE A 193 -4.54 -32.78 14.71
C ILE A 193 -5.50 -32.22 15.78
N GLN A 194 -5.47 -32.77 17.00
CA GLN A 194 -6.30 -32.29 18.10
C GLN A 194 -5.87 -30.93 18.66
N GLN A 195 -4.58 -30.59 18.56
CA GLN A 195 -4.04 -29.28 18.92
C GLN A 195 -4.46 -28.19 17.93
N ASP A 196 -4.55 -28.53 16.65
CA ASP A 196 -4.91 -27.61 15.57
C ASP A 196 -6.44 -27.45 15.46
N ARG A 197 -7.05 -26.75 16.41
CA ARG A 197 -8.49 -26.39 16.35
C ARG A 197 -8.75 -25.00 15.78
N GLU A 198 -7.92 -24.03 16.17
CA GLU A 198 -8.15 -22.61 15.86
C GLU A 198 -7.02 -21.99 15.03
N GLU A 199 -5.74 -22.20 15.34
CA GLU A 199 -4.63 -21.51 14.65
C GLU A 199 -3.92 -22.34 13.56
N PHE A 200 -4.18 -23.65 13.47
CA PHE A 200 -3.57 -24.57 12.49
C PHE A 200 -2.03 -24.49 12.39
N ALA A 201 -1.36 -24.29 13.53
CA ALA A 201 0.09 -24.13 13.60
C ALA A 201 0.87 -25.38 13.13
N ASN A 202 0.28 -26.57 13.29
CA ASN A 202 0.88 -27.84 12.88
C ASN A 202 0.57 -28.24 11.43
N LEU A 203 -0.17 -27.43 10.67
CA LEU A 203 -0.52 -27.71 9.26
C LEU A 203 0.69 -28.04 8.40
N SER A 204 1.79 -27.32 8.56
CA SER A 204 3.02 -27.56 7.78
C SER A 204 3.67 -28.93 8.08
N ILE A 205 3.47 -29.45 9.30
CA ILE A 205 3.97 -30.77 9.73
C ILE A 205 3.10 -31.86 9.09
N ILE A 206 1.78 -31.75 9.24
CA ILE A 206 0.81 -32.68 8.67
C ILE A 206 0.91 -32.73 7.14
N LEU A 207 1.02 -31.57 6.49
CA LEU A 207 1.17 -31.48 5.04
C LEU A 207 2.46 -32.14 4.55
N SER A 208 3.57 -31.95 5.27
CA SER A 208 4.84 -32.62 4.96
C SER A 208 4.73 -34.14 5.09
N PHE A 209 4.05 -34.62 6.14
CA PHE A 209 3.77 -36.05 6.28
C PHE A 209 2.92 -36.58 5.12
N CYS A 210 1.85 -35.87 4.74
CA CYS A 210 0.99 -36.26 3.61
C CYS A 210 1.76 -36.30 2.28
N LYS A 211 2.62 -35.32 2.00
CA LYS A 211 3.43 -35.26 0.78
C LYS A 211 4.44 -36.40 0.66
N ASN A 212 5.15 -36.70 1.75
CA ASN A 212 6.30 -37.62 1.69
C ASN A 212 5.94 -39.07 2.05
N CYS A 213 4.95 -39.26 2.92
CA CYS A 213 4.59 -40.56 3.48
C CYS A 213 3.10 -40.90 3.24
N GLY A 214 2.28 -39.95 2.80
CA GLY A 214 0.83 -40.14 2.67
C GLY A 214 0.42 -41.21 1.67
N GLU A 215 1.18 -41.40 0.60
CA GLU A 215 0.95 -42.49 -0.37
C GLU A 215 0.96 -43.87 0.31
N GLU A 216 1.94 -44.12 1.20
CA GLU A 216 2.13 -45.42 1.84
C GLU A 216 1.20 -45.61 3.06
N TYR A 217 1.03 -44.56 3.85
CA TYR A 217 0.28 -44.62 5.12
C TYR A 217 -1.22 -44.37 4.97
N ALA A 218 -1.60 -43.57 3.98
CA ALA A 218 -2.97 -43.14 3.74
C ALA A 218 -3.38 -43.30 2.27
N GLY A 219 -2.60 -43.95 1.40
CA GLY A 219 -2.98 -44.13 -0.02
C GLY A 219 -3.29 -42.81 -0.74
N LEU A 220 -2.62 -41.72 -0.36
CA LEU A 220 -2.86 -40.41 -0.96
C LEU A 220 -2.25 -40.31 -2.35
N VAL A 221 -3.04 -39.80 -3.29
CA VAL A 221 -2.64 -39.51 -4.66
C VAL A 221 -3.24 -38.15 -5.02
N SER A 222 -2.45 -37.30 -5.68
CA SER A 222 -2.92 -36.02 -6.22
C SER A 222 -4.14 -36.22 -7.11
N LYS A 223 -5.13 -35.34 -6.99
CA LYS A 223 -6.33 -35.34 -7.82
C LYS A 223 -6.00 -35.32 -9.30
N ARG A 224 -5.07 -34.44 -9.73
CA ARG A 224 -4.64 -34.37 -11.14
C ARG A 224 -4.16 -35.72 -11.65
N ILE A 225 -3.32 -36.41 -10.89
CA ILE A 225 -2.78 -37.71 -11.30
C ILE A 225 -3.85 -38.79 -11.28
N SER A 226 -4.76 -38.76 -10.32
CA SER A 226 -5.91 -39.69 -10.26
C SER A 226 -6.81 -39.53 -11.47
N ASP A 227 -7.18 -38.29 -11.82
CA ASP A 227 -8.07 -37.97 -12.94
C ASP A 227 -7.40 -38.33 -14.28
N LEU A 228 -6.10 -38.05 -14.45
CA LEU A 228 -5.35 -38.44 -15.64
C LEU A 228 -5.19 -39.96 -15.76
N ALA A 229 -4.95 -40.66 -14.65
CA ALA A 229 -4.88 -42.12 -14.65
C ALA A 229 -6.22 -42.76 -15.00
N GLU A 230 -7.35 -42.19 -14.54
CA GLU A 230 -8.69 -42.63 -14.93
C GLU A 230 -8.99 -42.33 -16.41
N LYS A 231 -8.66 -41.12 -16.88
CA LYS A 231 -8.80 -40.70 -18.29
C LYS A 231 -8.07 -41.66 -19.23
N HIS A 232 -6.82 -42.02 -18.88
CA HIS A 232 -5.94 -42.86 -19.71
C HIS A 232 -5.97 -44.35 -19.33
N LYS A 233 -6.85 -44.77 -18.40
CA LYS A 233 -7.00 -46.15 -17.90
C LYS A 233 -5.69 -46.79 -17.42
N MET A 234 -4.86 -46.01 -16.74
CA MET A 234 -3.59 -46.46 -16.17
C MET A 234 -3.77 -46.87 -14.71
N VAL A 235 -3.10 -47.97 -14.30
CA VAL A 235 -3.17 -48.46 -12.92
C VAL A 235 -2.06 -47.83 -12.08
N LEU A 236 -2.44 -47.17 -11.00
CA LEU A 236 -1.50 -46.56 -10.07
C LEU A 236 -0.91 -47.61 -9.11
N PRO A 237 0.41 -47.53 -8.83
CA PRO A 237 1.06 -48.42 -7.88
C PRO A 237 0.61 -48.12 -6.44
N THR A 238 0.49 -49.16 -5.61
CA THR A 238 0.09 -49.04 -4.20
C THR A 238 1.09 -49.77 -3.30
N SER A 239 1.53 -49.13 -2.21
CA SER A 239 2.38 -49.81 -1.21
C SER A 239 1.62 -50.91 -0.46
N THR A 240 2.30 -52.02 -0.19
CA THR A 240 1.77 -53.18 0.55
C THR A 240 2.02 -53.09 2.07
N LEU A 241 2.55 -51.97 2.59
CA LEU A 241 2.91 -51.84 4.00
C LEU A 241 1.69 -51.97 4.94
N LEU A 242 0.58 -51.32 4.58
CA LEU A 242 -0.65 -51.30 5.36
C LEU A 242 -1.82 -51.86 4.54
N LEU A 243 -2.76 -52.50 5.23
CA LEU A 243 -4.03 -52.92 4.64
C LEU A 243 -4.88 -51.69 4.25
N PRO A 244 -5.68 -51.77 3.18
CA PRO A 244 -6.53 -50.67 2.73
C PRO A 244 -7.42 -50.08 3.82
N ASP A 245 -7.96 -50.91 4.72
CA ASP A 245 -8.80 -50.47 5.84
C ASP A 245 -8.05 -49.56 6.83
N LYS A 246 -6.77 -49.88 7.12
CA LYS A 246 -5.95 -49.08 8.02
C LYS A 246 -5.56 -47.75 7.40
N GLN A 247 -5.28 -47.75 6.10
CA GLN A 247 -5.04 -46.52 5.35
C GLN A 247 -6.30 -45.65 5.32
N GLN A 248 -7.49 -46.28 5.21
CA GLN A 248 -8.77 -45.57 5.22
C GLN A 248 -9.03 -44.84 6.53
N ASN A 249 -8.69 -45.44 7.67
CA ASN A 249 -8.82 -44.77 8.97
C ASN A 249 -8.00 -43.48 9.05
N LEU A 250 -6.75 -43.51 8.56
CA LEU A 250 -5.91 -42.31 8.53
C LEU A 250 -6.42 -41.28 7.51
N ARG A 251 -6.90 -41.72 6.34
CA ARG A 251 -7.56 -40.82 5.37
C ARG A 251 -8.75 -40.11 5.99
N ASN A 252 -9.60 -40.80 6.73
CA ASN A 252 -10.76 -40.21 7.40
C ASN A 252 -10.32 -39.15 8.42
N LEU A 253 -9.31 -39.45 9.25
CA LEU A 253 -8.75 -38.49 10.19
C LEU A 253 -8.21 -37.22 9.49
N LEU A 254 -7.55 -37.38 8.34
CA LEU A 254 -7.06 -36.25 7.55
C LEU A 254 -8.18 -35.46 6.87
N ARG A 255 -9.28 -36.11 6.47
CA ARG A 255 -10.48 -35.44 5.95
C ARG A 255 -11.22 -34.64 7.02
N ASP A 256 -11.32 -35.18 8.23
CA ASP A 256 -11.89 -34.45 9.38
C ASP A 256 -11.05 -33.20 9.68
N TYR A 257 -9.72 -33.34 9.68
CA TYR A 257 -8.79 -32.22 9.80
C TYR A 257 -8.95 -31.20 8.68
N TYR A 258 -9.06 -31.65 7.42
CA TYR A 258 -9.30 -30.77 6.28
C TYR A 258 -10.64 -30.03 6.38
N THR A 259 -11.67 -30.68 6.94
CA THR A 259 -12.99 -30.06 7.15
C THR A 259 -12.91 -28.93 8.17
N ALA A 260 -12.15 -29.12 9.26
CA ALA A 260 -11.87 -28.04 10.21
C ALA A 260 -11.05 -26.91 9.56
N LEU A 261 -10.02 -27.26 8.76
CA LEU A 261 -9.20 -26.29 8.03
C LEU A 261 -10.02 -25.44 7.05
N LYS A 262 -10.99 -26.03 6.34
CA LYS A 262 -11.93 -25.29 5.47
C LYS A 262 -12.68 -24.20 6.24
N GLY A 263 -13.14 -24.50 7.46
CA GLY A 263 -13.78 -23.53 8.34
C GLY A 263 -12.84 -22.38 8.68
N HIS A 264 -11.61 -22.70 9.09
CA HIS A 264 -10.60 -21.71 9.43
C HIS A 264 -10.20 -20.81 8.26
N VAL A 265 -10.02 -21.37 7.06
CA VAL A 265 -9.70 -20.60 5.85
C VAL A 265 -10.81 -19.60 5.53
N LYS A 266 -12.09 -20.00 5.67
CA LYS A 266 -13.23 -19.10 5.47
C LYS A 266 -13.26 -17.97 6.52
N GLU A 267 -12.96 -18.28 7.77
CA GLU A 267 -12.90 -17.30 8.85
C GLU A 267 -11.76 -16.29 8.63
N ARG A 268 -10.55 -16.77 8.30
CA ARG A 268 -9.40 -15.92 7.97
C ARG A 268 -9.65 -15.05 6.74
N HIS A 269 -10.30 -15.58 5.71
CA HIS A 269 -10.71 -14.79 4.55
C HIS A 269 -11.67 -13.67 4.94
N LYS A 270 -12.65 -13.96 5.81
CA LYS A 270 -13.59 -12.96 6.33
C LYS A 270 -12.88 -11.88 7.13
N GLU A 271 -11.93 -12.24 7.99
CA GLU A 271 -11.09 -11.28 8.74
C GLU A 271 -10.27 -10.39 7.80
N LEU A 272 -9.66 -10.99 6.76
CA LEU A 272 -8.86 -10.27 5.77
C LEU A 272 -9.74 -9.26 5.00
N VAL A 273 -10.88 -9.69 4.47
CA VAL A 273 -11.83 -8.82 3.75
C VAL A 273 -12.35 -7.71 4.66
N ALA A 274 -12.61 -7.99 5.95
CA ALA A 274 -13.03 -6.96 6.90
C ALA A 274 -11.92 -5.92 7.15
N MET A 275 -10.66 -6.35 7.23
CA MET A 275 -9.51 -5.45 7.36
C MET A 275 -9.31 -4.62 6.07
N GLU A 276 -9.42 -5.24 4.90
CA GLU A 276 -9.37 -4.56 3.59
C GLU A 276 -10.46 -3.50 3.49
N ARG A 277 -11.70 -3.83 3.86
CA ARG A 277 -12.82 -2.87 3.90
C ARG A 277 -12.56 -1.73 4.88
N THR A 278 -11.96 -2.01 6.03
CA THR A 278 -11.59 -0.98 7.01
C THR A 278 -10.50 -0.06 6.47
N CYS A 279 -9.50 -0.61 5.77
CA CYS A 279 -8.49 0.17 5.07
C CYS A 279 -9.09 0.98 3.93
N GLN A 280 -9.98 0.41 3.13
CA GLN A 280 -10.67 1.10 2.06
C GLN A 280 -11.54 2.24 2.60
N ASN A 281 -12.29 2.01 3.68
CA ASN A 281 -13.05 3.04 4.36
C ASN A 281 -12.14 4.12 4.94
N ALA A 282 -10.98 3.77 5.47
CA ALA A 282 -9.99 4.76 5.93
C ALA A 282 -9.45 5.58 4.75
N LEU A 283 -9.14 4.94 3.61
CA LEU A 283 -8.71 5.61 2.39
C LEU A 283 -9.80 6.57 1.86
N SER A 284 -11.06 6.12 1.84
CA SER A 284 -12.20 6.94 1.41
C SER A 284 -12.56 8.04 2.41
N SER A 285 -12.34 7.83 3.71
CA SER A 285 -12.70 8.78 4.77
C SER A 285 -11.60 9.76 5.17
N LYS A 286 -10.34 9.39 4.95
CA LYS A 286 -9.16 10.13 5.40
C LYS A 286 -8.15 10.42 4.30
N GLY A 287 -8.35 9.95 3.07
CA GLY A 287 -7.41 10.14 1.96
C GLY A 287 -6.19 9.22 2.00
N GLU A 288 -5.81 8.72 3.19
CA GLU A 288 -4.66 7.84 3.39
C GLU A 288 -4.94 6.68 4.38
N VAL A 289 -4.17 5.59 4.25
CA VAL A 289 -4.17 4.45 5.19
C VAL A 289 -2.83 4.45 5.93
N SER A 290 -2.86 4.46 7.27
CA SER A 290 -1.64 4.53 8.09
C SER A 290 -0.67 3.38 7.77
N ASN A 291 0.64 3.67 7.87
CA ASN A 291 1.70 2.69 7.59
C ASN A 291 1.55 1.41 8.43
N ALA A 292 1.23 1.54 9.73
CA ALA A 292 0.98 0.38 10.61
C ALA A 292 -0.23 -0.47 10.17
N ARG A 293 -1.28 0.13 9.60
CA ARG A 293 -2.43 -0.61 9.05
C ARG A 293 -2.08 -1.29 7.73
N ARG A 294 -1.27 -0.65 6.89
CA ARG A 294 -0.78 -1.22 5.64
C ARG A 294 0.11 -2.43 5.89
N GLU A 295 1.10 -2.31 6.79
CA GLU A 295 1.96 -3.42 7.20
C GLU A 295 1.15 -4.59 7.80
N LYS A 296 0.15 -4.29 8.63
CA LYS A 296 -0.74 -5.32 9.18
C LYS A 296 -1.57 -6.01 8.08
N LEU A 297 -2.08 -5.25 7.12
CA LEU A 297 -2.84 -5.80 5.99
C LEU A 297 -1.95 -6.69 5.12
N GLU A 298 -0.75 -6.23 4.74
CA GLU A 298 0.23 -7.00 3.97
C GLU A 298 0.64 -8.29 4.71
N PHE A 299 0.84 -8.20 6.03
CA PHE A 299 1.11 -9.38 6.85
C PHE A 299 -0.05 -10.38 6.84
N MET A 300 -1.29 -9.91 7.00
CA MET A 300 -2.49 -10.75 6.94
C MET A 300 -2.67 -11.38 5.55
N GLN A 301 -2.43 -10.62 4.46
CA GLN A 301 -2.46 -11.11 3.09
C GLN A 301 -1.41 -12.21 2.87
N SER A 302 -0.14 -11.96 3.22
CA SER A 302 0.94 -12.94 3.06
C SER A 302 0.71 -14.20 3.88
N SER A 303 0.18 -14.06 5.10
CA SER A 303 -0.17 -15.21 5.93
C SER A 303 -1.34 -16.02 5.33
N PHE A 304 -2.36 -15.34 4.80
CA PHE A 304 -3.51 -15.98 4.16
C PHE A 304 -3.12 -16.70 2.86
N GLU A 305 -2.29 -16.10 2.01
CA GLU A 305 -1.76 -16.74 0.80
C GLU A 305 -1.01 -18.04 1.11
N LYS A 306 -0.15 -18.03 2.15
CA LYS A 306 0.56 -19.24 2.60
C LYS A 306 -0.40 -20.32 3.11
N LEU A 307 -1.41 -19.92 3.87
CA LEU A 307 -2.47 -20.81 4.36
C LEU A 307 -3.27 -21.41 3.20
N LEU A 308 -3.66 -20.58 2.22
CA LEU A 308 -4.43 -20.99 1.06
C LEU A 308 -3.63 -21.94 0.17
N SER A 309 -2.35 -21.64 -0.10
CA SER A 309 -1.46 -22.54 -0.86
C SER A 309 -1.26 -23.90 -0.17
N SER A 310 -1.12 -23.89 1.17
CA SER A 310 -1.03 -25.12 1.96
C SER A 310 -2.34 -25.92 1.90
N THR A 311 -3.49 -25.23 1.96
CA THR A 311 -4.83 -25.82 1.87
C THR A 311 -5.09 -26.40 0.48
N GLN A 312 -4.72 -25.69 -0.59
CA GLN A 312 -4.80 -26.18 -1.98
C GLN A 312 -4.03 -27.48 -2.14
N THR A 313 -2.81 -27.53 -1.60
CA THR A 313 -2.00 -28.74 -1.71
C THR A 313 -2.62 -29.90 -0.92
N LEU A 314 -3.17 -29.65 0.26
CA LEU A 314 -3.85 -30.70 1.04
C LEU A 314 -5.15 -31.17 0.37
N SER A 315 -5.90 -30.23 -0.22
CA SER A 315 -7.12 -30.49 -1.00
C SER A 315 -6.83 -31.42 -2.17
N ASP A 316 -5.76 -31.15 -2.91
CA ASP A 316 -5.31 -31.96 -4.04
C ASP A 316 -4.90 -33.37 -3.61
N LEU A 317 -4.17 -33.51 -2.49
CA LEU A 317 -3.75 -34.82 -1.97
C LEU A 317 -4.90 -35.67 -1.40
N LEU A 318 -5.94 -35.03 -0.86
CA LEU A 318 -7.11 -35.71 -0.29
C LEU A 318 -8.25 -35.92 -1.30
N ASN A 319 -8.10 -35.38 -2.52
CA ASN A 319 -9.14 -35.29 -3.55
C ASN A 319 -10.44 -34.67 -3.01
N GLU A 320 -10.30 -33.59 -2.25
CA GLU A 320 -11.41 -32.81 -1.73
C GLU A 320 -11.53 -31.49 -2.51
N PRO A 321 -12.72 -30.86 -2.59
CA PRO A 321 -12.86 -29.55 -3.20
C PRO A 321 -12.27 -28.45 -2.29
N LEU A 322 -11.70 -27.42 -2.93
CA LEU A 322 -11.25 -26.21 -2.25
C LEU A 322 -12.47 -25.47 -1.66
N PRO A 323 -12.38 -24.85 -0.47
CA PRO A 323 -13.45 -24.03 0.05
C PRO A 323 -13.76 -22.87 -0.91
N GLU A 324 -15.05 -22.71 -1.24
CA GLU A 324 -15.52 -21.54 -1.96
C GLU A 324 -15.32 -20.30 -1.08
N LEU A 325 -14.41 -19.43 -1.51
CA LEU A 325 -14.20 -18.12 -0.93
C LEU A 325 -15.19 -17.17 -1.60
N PRO A 326 -16.02 -16.42 -0.85
CA PRO A 326 -16.89 -15.43 -1.43
C PRO A 326 -16.02 -14.43 -2.20
N LYS A 327 -16.22 -14.41 -3.53
CA LYS A 327 -15.69 -13.34 -4.38
C LYS A 327 -16.39 -12.06 -3.95
N GLN A 328 -15.66 -10.94 -3.92
CA GLN A 328 -16.30 -9.63 -3.79
C GLN A 328 -17.20 -9.44 -5.02
N SER A 329 -18.46 -9.88 -4.92
CA SER A 329 -19.50 -9.35 -5.78
C SER A 329 -19.70 -7.90 -5.37
N GLU A 330 -19.74 -7.00 -6.34
CA GLU A 330 -20.23 -5.62 -6.20
C GLU A 330 -21.74 -5.60 -5.87
N GLU A 331 -22.23 -6.59 -5.13
CA GLU A 331 -23.60 -6.63 -4.63
C GLU A 331 -23.62 -5.93 -3.28
N SER A 332 -23.95 -4.65 -3.34
CA SER A 332 -24.93 -4.00 -2.46
C SER A 332 -25.46 -4.90 -1.33
N SER A 333 -24.77 -4.90 -0.19
CA SER A 333 -25.29 -5.52 1.03
C SER A 333 -24.99 -4.64 2.24
N GLY A 334 -25.85 -3.64 2.42
CA GLY A 334 -26.62 -3.43 3.64
C GLY A 334 -25.91 -3.57 4.97
N GLY A 335 -24.99 -2.65 5.27
CA GLY A 335 -24.41 -2.51 6.61
C GLY A 335 -24.20 -1.06 6.95
N ILE A 336 -25.26 -0.41 7.45
CA ILE A 336 -25.32 0.87 8.20
C ILE A 336 -24.04 1.71 8.06
N ILE A 337 -23.87 2.34 6.90
CA ILE A 337 -23.00 3.50 6.75
C ILE A 337 -23.96 4.67 6.75
N PHE A 338 -23.73 5.60 7.68
CA PHE A 338 -24.35 6.92 7.66
C PHE A 338 -24.09 7.53 6.28
N GLU A 339 -25.12 7.52 5.44
CA GLU A 339 -25.14 8.16 4.13
C GLU A 339 -24.80 9.64 4.30
N CYS A 340 -23.61 10.01 3.83
CA CYS A 340 -23.26 11.36 3.44
C CYS A 340 -22.51 11.35 2.10
N ALA A 341 -22.87 10.40 1.22
CA ALA A 341 -22.53 10.45 -0.19
C ALA A 341 -23.82 10.72 -0.96
N ASP A 342 -24.15 12.00 -1.04
CA ASP A 342 -25.33 12.50 -1.73
C ASP A 342 -25.18 12.23 -3.26
N PRO A 343 -26.10 11.51 -3.92
CA PRO A 343 -25.98 11.11 -5.33
C PRO A 343 -25.86 12.26 -6.35
N GLY A 344 -26.03 13.51 -5.92
CA GLY A 344 -25.92 14.71 -6.75
C GLY A 344 -24.49 15.28 -6.90
N THR A 345 -23.47 14.71 -6.26
CA THR A 345 -22.12 15.32 -6.14
C THR A 345 -21.03 14.74 -7.04
N GLU A 346 -21.38 13.88 -8.01
CA GLU A 346 -20.46 13.44 -9.05
C GLU A 346 -20.14 14.60 -10.03
N GLY A 347 -18.89 15.07 -10.03
CA GLY A 347 -18.41 16.10 -10.97
C GLY A 347 -18.76 17.54 -10.60
N LEU A 348 -18.55 17.94 -9.33
CA LEU A 348 -18.51 19.36 -8.96
C LEU A 348 -17.25 20.01 -9.54
N ASP A 349 -17.41 21.10 -10.29
CA ASP A 349 -16.31 21.90 -10.82
C ASP A 349 -15.70 22.75 -9.68
N PRO A 350 -14.39 22.63 -9.39
CA PRO A 350 -13.70 23.45 -8.40
C PRO A 350 -13.89 24.96 -8.55
N TRP A 351 -14.17 25.42 -9.77
CA TRP A 351 -14.20 26.85 -10.11
C TRP A 351 -15.61 27.42 -10.25
N GLY A 352 -16.63 26.57 -10.33
CA GLY A 352 -18.04 26.95 -10.51
C GLY A 352 -18.37 27.49 -11.90
N ASP A 353 -17.57 28.44 -12.41
CA ASP A 353 -17.71 29.09 -13.71
C ASP A 353 -16.37 29.19 -14.48
N GLU A 354 -16.48 29.31 -15.80
CA GLU A 354 -15.32 29.33 -16.71
C GLU A 354 -14.50 30.64 -16.64
N GLU A 355 -15.09 31.76 -16.20
CA GLU A 355 -14.37 33.04 -16.06
C GLU A 355 -13.42 33.00 -14.86
N THR A 356 -13.93 32.52 -13.72
CA THR A 356 -13.14 32.23 -12.51
C THR A 356 -12.03 31.23 -12.84
N LYS A 357 -12.34 30.14 -13.53
CA LYS A 357 -11.33 29.14 -13.96
C LYS A 357 -10.23 29.74 -14.84
N SER A 358 -10.58 30.58 -15.82
CA SER A 358 -9.59 31.29 -16.65
C SER A 358 -8.68 32.19 -15.80
N PHE A 359 -9.20 32.83 -14.76
CA PHE A 359 -8.37 33.68 -13.90
C PHE A 359 -7.32 32.90 -13.09
N TYR A 360 -7.61 31.68 -12.64
CA TYR A 360 -6.65 30.91 -11.81
C TYR A 360 -5.77 29.94 -12.61
N VAL A 361 -6.23 29.45 -13.76
CA VAL A 361 -5.54 28.41 -14.54
C VAL A 361 -4.81 28.97 -15.76
N ASP A 362 -5.40 29.95 -16.45
CA ASP A 362 -4.84 30.51 -17.68
C ASP A 362 -3.87 31.67 -17.35
N LEU A 363 -2.61 31.32 -17.15
CA LEU A 363 -1.48 32.24 -16.91
C LEU A 363 -0.80 32.63 -18.23
N PRO A 364 -0.16 33.82 -18.32
CA PRO A 364 0.50 34.28 -19.54
C PRO A 364 1.56 33.31 -20.06
N ASP A 365 1.58 33.05 -21.37
CA ASP A 365 2.63 32.24 -21.98
C ASP A 365 3.95 33.02 -22.08
N LEU A 366 4.80 32.83 -21.08
CA LEU A 366 6.08 33.52 -20.95
C LEU A 366 7.08 33.17 -22.06
N ARG A 367 6.85 32.09 -22.83
CA ARG A 367 7.71 31.72 -23.98
C ARG A 367 7.66 32.75 -25.11
N LEU A 368 6.56 33.51 -25.21
CA LEU A 368 6.40 34.57 -26.21
C LEU A 368 7.23 35.82 -25.89
N PHE A 369 7.62 36.00 -24.62
CA PHE A 369 8.25 37.22 -24.12
C PHE A 369 9.71 36.99 -23.67
N LEU A 370 10.09 35.75 -23.33
CA LEU A 370 11.43 35.40 -22.84
C LEU A 370 12.19 34.54 -23.89
N PRO A 371 13.18 35.08 -24.61
CA PRO A 371 13.86 34.40 -25.73
C PRO A 371 14.59 33.08 -25.38
N ASN A 372 14.85 32.80 -24.10
CA ASN A 372 15.57 31.62 -23.62
C ASN A 372 14.79 30.85 -22.53
N PHE A 373 13.48 31.07 -22.39
CA PHE A 373 12.68 30.37 -21.38
C PHE A 373 12.30 28.96 -21.86
N ALA A 374 13.00 27.95 -21.34
CA ALA A 374 12.54 26.57 -21.38
C ALA A 374 11.77 26.29 -20.08
N PRO A 375 10.48 25.90 -20.14
CA PRO A 375 9.78 25.45 -18.95
C PRO A 375 10.58 24.28 -18.36
N LYS A 376 10.98 24.40 -17.09
CA LYS A 376 11.50 23.23 -16.39
C LYS A 376 10.36 22.20 -16.39
N LEU A 377 10.52 21.09 -17.12
CA LEU A 377 9.73 19.89 -16.89
C LEU A 377 9.70 19.64 -15.38
N PRO A 378 8.59 19.19 -14.78
CA PRO A 378 8.53 18.90 -13.35
C PRO A 378 9.65 17.92 -13.03
N SER A 379 10.75 18.45 -12.53
CA SER A 379 11.90 17.69 -12.12
C SER A 379 11.48 17.06 -10.82
N ILE A 380 11.44 15.72 -10.80
CA ILE A 380 11.42 14.90 -9.58
C ILE A 380 12.67 15.31 -8.80
N VAL A 381 12.53 16.34 -7.97
CA VAL A 381 13.52 16.85 -7.03
C VAL A 381 12.85 16.68 -5.66
N PRO A 382 13.58 16.24 -4.64
CA PRO A 382 13.02 15.66 -3.42
C PRO A 382 12.00 16.61 -2.81
N GLU A 383 10.86 16.05 -2.40
CA GLU A 383 9.90 16.73 -1.54
C GLU A 383 10.67 17.39 -0.38
N GLU A 384 10.79 18.72 -0.41
CA GLU A 384 10.85 19.47 0.85
C GLU A 384 9.65 19.01 1.68
N PRO A 385 9.78 18.81 3.01
CA PRO A 385 8.76 18.14 3.81
C PRO A 385 7.44 18.89 3.70
N GLN A 386 6.61 18.49 2.76
CA GLN A 386 5.24 18.96 2.63
C GLN A 386 4.53 18.42 3.85
N MET A 387 3.81 19.30 4.54
CA MET A 387 3.03 18.95 5.72
C MET A 387 2.16 17.74 5.35
N THR A 388 2.42 16.59 5.96
CA THR A 388 1.71 15.34 5.66
C THR A 388 0.33 15.37 6.31
N GLU A 389 -0.64 14.62 5.77
CA GLU A 389 -1.96 14.48 6.40
C GLU A 389 -1.88 13.94 7.84
N GLU A 390 -0.78 13.26 8.20
CA GLU A 390 -0.47 12.85 9.58
C GLU A 390 -0.42 14.05 10.55
N VAL A 391 0.04 15.23 10.13
CA VAL A 391 0.07 16.46 10.96
C VAL A 391 -1.35 17.01 11.21
N LEU A 392 -2.28 16.79 10.28
CA LEU A 392 -3.69 17.16 10.46
C LEU A 392 -4.45 16.23 11.41
N ASP A 393 -3.93 15.03 11.68
CA ASP A 393 -4.56 14.04 12.56
C ASP A 393 -3.95 14.03 13.99
N MET A 394 -2.79 14.67 14.19
CA MET A 394 -2.21 14.90 15.53
C MET A 394 -2.98 15.97 16.32
N ASP A 395 -3.07 15.80 17.64
CA ASP A 395 -3.53 16.86 18.54
C ASP A 395 -2.54 18.03 18.48
N ILE A 396 -3.04 19.28 18.55
CA ILE A 396 -2.19 20.46 18.50
C ILE A 396 -1.39 20.52 19.81
N GLU A 397 -0.13 20.07 19.78
CA GLU A 397 0.74 20.14 20.94
C GLU A 397 1.09 21.61 21.30
N PRO A 398 1.17 21.95 22.60
CA PRO A 398 1.48 23.31 23.04
C PRO A 398 2.89 23.78 22.63
N ASP A 399 3.81 22.89 22.30
CA ASP A 399 5.17 23.25 21.82
C ASP A 399 5.18 23.81 20.39
N GLN A 400 4.14 23.60 19.59
CA GLN A 400 3.98 24.29 18.30
C GLN A 400 3.57 25.77 18.45
N LEU A 401 3.29 26.21 19.68
CA LEU A 401 2.94 27.60 20.06
C LEU A 401 4.16 28.42 20.49
N ALA A 402 5.34 27.81 20.66
CA ALA A 402 6.55 28.51 21.10
C ALA A 402 7.15 29.30 19.93
N VAL A 403 7.12 30.62 20.04
CA VAL A 403 7.80 31.55 19.13
C VAL A 403 9.27 31.63 19.56
N GLU A 404 10.22 31.25 18.69
CA GLU A 404 11.53 31.91 18.75
C GLU A 404 11.30 33.36 18.32
N GLU A 405 11.41 34.29 19.27
CA GLU A 405 11.27 35.73 19.03
C GLU A 405 12.20 36.16 17.90
N PRO A 406 11.70 36.71 16.77
CA PRO A 406 12.55 37.53 15.92
C PRO A 406 12.84 38.84 16.67
N PRO A 407 14.08 39.34 16.64
CA PRO A 407 14.44 40.55 17.38
C PRO A 407 13.60 41.74 16.90
N LEU A 408 13.11 42.52 17.89
CA LEU A 408 12.50 43.83 17.68
C LEU A 408 13.42 44.71 16.83
N ASP A 409 12.92 45.12 15.67
CA ASP A 409 13.24 46.42 15.05
C ASP A 409 11.96 46.91 14.36
N THR A 410 10.99 47.30 15.18
CA THR A 410 9.86 48.14 14.75
C THR A 410 10.29 49.59 14.86
N ASP A 411 10.74 50.17 13.76
CA ASP A 411 10.65 51.61 13.52
C ASP A 411 10.08 51.84 12.11
N ILE A 412 8.74 51.85 12.03
CA ILE A 412 8.02 52.58 10.98
C ILE A 412 6.93 53.39 11.70
N PRO A 413 6.97 54.74 11.69
CA PRO A 413 6.03 55.57 12.43
C PRO A 413 4.64 55.63 11.78
N ALA A 414 3.63 55.82 12.63
CA ALA A 414 2.22 56.06 12.29
C ALA A 414 1.99 57.41 11.55
N PRO A 415 0.85 57.61 10.85
CA PRO A 415 0.65 58.72 9.94
C PRO A 415 0.03 59.95 10.64
N SER A 416 0.54 61.14 10.32
CA SER A 416 -0.12 62.42 10.59
C SER A 416 0.14 63.41 9.44
N THR A 417 -0.95 63.90 8.84
CA THR A 417 -1.07 64.95 7.80
C THR A 417 -0.87 66.38 8.38
N PRO A 418 -0.97 67.48 7.61
CA PRO A 418 -0.02 68.04 6.61
C PRO A 418 0.28 69.57 6.83
N GLU A 419 1.45 70.13 6.45
CA GLU A 419 1.69 71.55 5.99
C GLU A 419 3.21 71.96 5.92
N PRO A 420 3.63 73.10 5.29
CA PRO A 420 4.18 73.20 3.93
C PRO A 420 5.69 73.68 3.91
N PRO A 421 6.33 73.99 2.76
CA PRO A 421 7.77 73.80 2.55
C PRO A 421 8.64 75.01 2.95
N PRO A 422 9.98 74.80 3.04
CA PRO A 422 10.88 75.80 2.47
C PRO A 422 12.01 75.22 1.61
N GLU A 423 12.07 75.76 0.40
CA GLU A 423 13.24 76.21 -0.38
C GLU A 423 14.47 75.30 -0.58
N GLU A 424 14.67 74.96 -1.86
CA GLU A 424 15.96 74.55 -2.43
C GLU A 424 17.07 75.60 -2.18
N PRO A 425 18.33 75.16 -2.13
CA PRO A 425 19.18 75.52 -3.28
C PRO A 425 20.06 74.38 -3.79
N LEU A 426 19.89 74.10 -5.09
CA LEU A 426 20.82 73.72 -6.16
C LEU A 426 22.00 72.72 -5.93
N PRO A 427 22.30 71.88 -6.95
CA PRO A 427 23.02 70.63 -6.79
C PRO A 427 24.53 70.76 -6.96
N LYS A 428 25.31 69.97 -6.22
CA LYS A 428 26.68 69.63 -6.60
C LYS A 428 26.75 68.20 -7.13
N ILE A 429 26.91 68.17 -8.43
CA ILE A 429 27.23 67.09 -9.36
C ILE A 429 28.14 66.02 -8.72
N SER A 430 27.67 64.77 -8.74
CA SER A 430 28.50 63.56 -8.73
C SER A 430 27.78 62.51 -9.58
N ALA A 431 28.54 61.86 -10.47
CA ALA A 431 28.07 61.07 -11.61
C ALA A 431 27.04 59.97 -11.30
N PRO A 432 26.12 59.62 -12.23
CA PRO A 432 25.17 58.54 -12.01
C PRO A 432 25.87 57.18 -12.19
N HIS A 433 26.02 56.46 -11.08
CA HIS A 433 26.32 55.03 -11.09
C HIS A 433 25.11 54.24 -11.64
N PRO A 434 25.30 53.19 -12.48
CA PRO A 434 24.21 52.37 -13.02
C PRO A 434 23.36 51.66 -11.93
N ALA A 435 23.86 51.51 -10.70
CA ALA A 435 23.15 50.89 -9.60
C ALA A 435 22.02 51.75 -8.98
N GLN A 436 22.08 53.09 -9.10
CA GLN A 436 21.01 53.97 -8.59
C GLN A 436 19.78 53.99 -9.50
N SER A 437 19.98 53.84 -10.81
CA SER A 437 18.91 53.82 -11.81
C SER A 437 17.97 52.62 -11.65
N THR A 438 18.53 51.41 -11.48
CA THR A 438 17.73 50.18 -11.27
C THR A 438 16.96 50.18 -9.94
N LYS A 439 17.48 50.83 -8.90
CA LYS A 439 16.79 50.98 -7.61
C LYS A 439 15.55 51.87 -7.75
N HIS A 440 15.70 53.04 -8.39
CA HIS A 440 14.59 53.96 -8.65
C HIS A 440 13.52 53.34 -9.58
N GLN A 441 13.97 52.57 -10.59
CA GLN A 441 13.06 51.82 -11.48
C GLN A 441 12.23 50.79 -10.70
N PHE A 442 12.86 50.05 -9.78
CA PHE A 442 12.14 49.09 -8.93
C PHE A 442 11.15 49.77 -7.98
N GLU A 443 11.51 50.90 -7.37
CA GLU A 443 10.60 51.67 -6.50
C GLU A 443 9.38 52.19 -7.28
N THR A 444 9.60 52.71 -8.49
CA THR A 444 8.53 53.15 -9.40
C THR A 444 7.62 51.99 -9.80
N PHE A 445 8.21 50.84 -10.13
CA PHE A 445 7.46 49.61 -10.43
C PHE A 445 6.58 49.17 -9.25
N THR A 446 7.13 49.16 -8.03
CA THR A 446 6.35 48.76 -6.84
C THR A 446 5.18 49.70 -6.54
N HIS A 447 5.32 50.99 -6.82
CA HIS A 447 4.22 51.95 -6.70
C HIS A 447 3.14 51.69 -7.76
N ASN A 448 3.55 51.41 -9.00
CA ASN A 448 2.60 51.07 -10.08
C ASN A 448 1.88 49.75 -9.83
N LEU A 449 2.54 48.78 -9.20
CA LEU A 449 1.96 47.48 -8.84
C LEU A 449 0.73 47.62 -7.93
N MET A 450 0.70 48.63 -7.05
CA MET A 450 -0.45 48.91 -6.18
C MET A 450 -1.69 49.41 -6.94
N ASN A 451 -1.53 49.79 -8.21
CA ASN A 451 -2.60 50.26 -9.10
C ASN A 451 -3.03 49.19 -10.13
N CYS A 452 -2.44 48.00 -10.11
CA CYS A 452 -2.79 46.89 -11.00
C CYS A 452 -4.06 46.17 -10.52
N VAL A 453 -5.23 46.66 -10.95
CA VAL A 453 -6.55 46.17 -10.52
C VAL A 453 -7.23 45.20 -11.51
N ASN A 454 -6.62 44.87 -12.64
CA ASN A 454 -7.20 43.97 -13.65
C ASN A 454 -6.19 42.93 -14.18
N LYS A 455 -6.70 41.85 -14.79
CA LYS A 455 -5.91 40.69 -15.29
C LYS A 455 -4.78 41.14 -16.23
N GLU A 456 -5.06 42.02 -17.18
CA GLU A 456 -4.10 42.46 -18.19
C GLU A 456 -2.95 43.29 -17.60
N LEU A 457 -3.26 44.22 -16.69
CA LEU A 457 -2.27 45.07 -16.05
C LEU A 457 -1.33 44.26 -15.15
N ILE A 458 -1.88 43.29 -14.40
CA ILE A 458 -1.04 42.48 -13.50
C ILE A 458 -0.15 41.51 -14.28
N ASP A 459 -0.66 40.94 -15.37
CA ASP A 459 0.11 40.05 -16.24
C ASP A 459 1.23 40.81 -16.94
N SER A 460 0.94 42.03 -17.42
CA SER A 460 1.93 42.93 -18.00
C SER A 460 3.01 43.32 -16.98
N ALA A 461 2.60 43.63 -15.75
CA ALA A 461 3.54 43.95 -14.67
C ALA A 461 4.42 42.74 -14.28
N ALA A 462 3.87 41.52 -14.30
CA ALA A 462 4.65 40.30 -14.06
C ALA A 462 5.72 40.09 -15.15
N ILE A 463 5.35 40.30 -16.42
CA ILE A 463 6.28 40.21 -17.54
C ILE A 463 7.36 41.30 -17.45
N GLU A 464 6.99 42.55 -17.16
CA GLU A 464 7.92 43.67 -16.97
C GLU A 464 8.93 43.36 -15.86
N PHE A 465 8.46 42.83 -14.72
CA PHE A 465 9.32 42.43 -13.62
C PHE A 465 10.31 41.34 -14.06
N LEU A 466 9.82 40.30 -14.74
CA LEU A 466 10.64 39.17 -15.19
C LEU A 466 11.71 39.57 -16.21
N LEU A 467 11.41 40.55 -17.08
CA LEU A 467 12.32 41.02 -18.12
C LEU A 467 13.39 41.99 -17.60
N HIS A 468 13.01 42.93 -16.74
CA HIS A 468 13.86 44.10 -16.43
C HIS A 468 14.32 44.16 -14.98
N LEU A 469 13.62 43.50 -14.05
CA LEU A 469 13.82 43.71 -12.61
C LEU A 469 14.10 42.41 -11.82
N ASN A 470 14.16 41.26 -12.48
CA ASN A 470 14.35 39.94 -11.87
C ASN A 470 15.78 39.71 -11.34
N THR A 471 16.05 40.20 -10.14
CA THR A 471 17.30 39.95 -9.40
C THR A 471 16.99 39.35 -8.03
N LYS A 472 17.92 38.58 -7.45
CA LYS A 472 17.74 37.96 -6.12
C LYS A 472 17.41 38.99 -5.03
N SER A 473 17.99 40.19 -5.11
CA SER A 473 17.71 41.31 -4.19
C SER A 473 16.29 41.86 -4.37
N ASN A 474 15.87 42.08 -5.62
CA ASN A 474 14.54 42.59 -5.92
C ASN A 474 13.44 41.57 -5.60
N ARG A 475 13.66 40.27 -5.81
CA ARG A 475 12.71 39.21 -5.43
C ARG A 475 12.40 39.23 -3.92
N LYS A 476 13.44 39.34 -3.08
CA LYS A 476 13.27 39.46 -1.62
C LYS A 476 12.53 40.74 -1.21
N LYS A 477 12.83 41.87 -1.85
CA LYS A 477 12.12 43.14 -1.61
C LYS A 477 10.66 43.06 -2.06
N LEU A 478 10.41 42.42 -3.20
CA LEU A 478 9.08 42.24 -3.76
C LEU A 478 8.18 41.40 -2.86
N ALA A 479 8.68 40.30 -2.31
CA ALA A 479 7.93 39.50 -1.33
C ALA A 479 7.48 40.34 -0.13
N LYS A 480 8.36 41.23 0.39
CA LYS A 480 8.01 42.15 1.48
C LYS A 480 6.99 43.22 1.06
N VAL A 481 7.10 43.75 -0.16
CA VAL A 481 6.13 44.74 -0.69
C VAL A 481 4.74 44.10 -0.85
N LEU A 482 4.66 42.90 -1.40
CA LEU A 482 3.40 42.16 -1.57
C LEU A 482 2.78 41.81 -0.20
N PHE A 483 3.60 41.39 0.77
CA PHE A 483 3.15 41.14 2.14
C PHE A 483 2.61 42.41 2.84
N GLY A 484 3.23 43.56 2.56
CA GLY A 484 2.92 44.88 3.10
C GLY A 484 1.67 45.55 2.52
N VAL A 485 0.82 44.83 1.77
CA VAL A 485 -0.43 45.36 1.22
C VAL A 485 -1.33 45.94 2.33
N GLN A 486 -1.93 47.10 2.05
CA GLN A 486 -2.81 47.78 2.99
C GLN A 486 -4.04 46.93 3.30
N ARG A 487 -4.39 46.82 4.59
CA ARG A 487 -5.52 46.00 5.06
C ARG A 487 -6.90 46.41 4.50
N THR A 488 -7.01 47.64 4.00
CA THR A 488 -8.22 48.18 3.34
C THR A 488 -8.32 47.80 1.86
N ARG A 489 -7.23 47.35 1.23
CA ARG A 489 -7.14 47.01 -0.20
C ARG A 489 -7.18 45.50 -0.44
N LEU A 490 -8.26 44.87 0.03
CA LEU A 490 -8.47 43.43 -0.15
C LEU A 490 -8.71 43.04 -1.62
N ASP A 491 -9.11 44.02 -2.44
CA ASP A 491 -9.27 43.90 -3.89
C ASP A 491 -7.98 43.50 -4.62
N LEU A 492 -6.81 43.83 -4.05
CA LEU A 492 -5.51 43.54 -4.65
C LEU A 492 -5.01 42.11 -4.39
N LEU A 493 -5.59 41.38 -3.43
CA LEU A 493 -5.08 40.06 -3.03
C LEU A 493 -5.13 39.02 -4.17
N PRO A 494 -6.24 38.88 -4.94
CA PRO A 494 -6.29 37.95 -6.06
C PRO A 494 -5.29 38.33 -7.16
N MET A 495 -5.11 39.64 -7.38
CA MET A 495 -4.17 40.19 -8.36
C MET A 495 -2.72 39.84 -7.97
N PHE A 496 -2.35 40.08 -6.70
CA PHE A 496 -1.02 39.75 -6.20
C PHE A 496 -0.76 38.25 -6.16
N ALA A 497 -1.76 37.43 -5.85
CA ALA A 497 -1.63 35.98 -5.94
C ALA A 497 -1.37 35.52 -7.39
N ARG A 498 -2.08 36.10 -8.37
CA ARG A 498 -1.84 35.86 -9.81
C ARG A 498 -0.44 36.28 -10.23
N PHE A 499 0.00 37.47 -9.81
CA PHE A 499 1.36 37.96 -10.07
C PHE A 499 2.42 36.97 -9.56
N VAL A 500 2.26 36.50 -8.32
CA VAL A 500 3.17 35.53 -7.70
C VAL A 500 3.15 34.21 -8.46
N ALA A 501 1.99 33.70 -8.84
CA ALA A 501 1.86 32.48 -9.64
C ALA A 501 2.56 32.59 -10.99
N THR A 502 2.41 33.73 -11.70
CA THR A 502 3.10 33.99 -12.97
C THR A 502 4.62 34.05 -12.80
N VAL A 503 5.12 34.72 -11.76
CA VAL A 503 6.56 34.80 -11.47
C VAL A 503 7.13 33.44 -11.03
N ASN A 504 6.34 32.63 -10.32
CA ASN A 504 6.74 31.31 -9.83
C ASN A 504 7.12 30.34 -10.96
N ILE A 505 6.53 30.48 -12.15
CA ILE A 505 6.86 29.70 -13.35
C ILE A 505 8.35 29.82 -13.72
N VAL A 506 8.98 30.97 -13.45
CA VAL A 506 10.40 31.24 -13.77
C VAL A 506 11.27 31.15 -12.52
N SER A 507 10.83 31.75 -11.41
CA SER A 507 11.57 31.82 -10.15
C SER A 507 10.65 31.63 -8.94
N PRO A 508 10.78 30.50 -8.21
CA PRO A 508 9.89 30.20 -7.09
C PRO A 508 10.16 31.01 -5.82
N ASP A 509 11.34 31.62 -5.69
CA ASP A 509 11.78 32.35 -4.49
C ASP A 509 10.72 33.33 -3.93
N VAL A 510 9.99 34.05 -4.81
CA VAL A 510 8.99 35.04 -4.39
C VAL A 510 7.77 34.36 -3.74
N ALA A 511 7.33 33.22 -4.28
CA ALA A 511 6.21 32.46 -3.74
C ALA A 511 6.58 31.84 -2.38
N THR A 512 7.77 31.22 -2.29
CA THR A 512 8.27 30.61 -1.06
C THR A 512 8.45 31.63 0.06
N ASP A 513 9.11 32.77 -0.21
CA ASP A 513 9.33 33.82 0.78
C ASP A 513 8.00 34.43 1.26
N LEU A 514 7.04 34.68 0.35
CA LEU A 514 5.73 35.24 0.70
C LEU A 514 4.89 34.25 1.53
N ALA A 515 4.86 32.97 1.14
CA ALA A 515 4.14 31.94 1.88
C ALA A 515 4.69 31.75 3.31
N LEU A 516 6.02 31.83 3.48
CA LEU A 516 6.64 31.77 4.81
C LEU A 516 6.26 32.99 5.67
N LEU A 517 6.29 34.20 5.10
CA LEU A 517 5.88 35.42 5.81
C LEU A 517 4.42 35.34 6.26
N LEU A 518 3.51 34.91 5.38
CA LEU A 518 2.08 34.76 5.70
C LEU A 518 1.83 33.66 6.73
N LYS A 519 2.58 32.54 6.69
CA LYS A 519 2.46 31.45 7.67
C LYS A 519 2.87 31.92 9.07
N ASN A 520 3.96 32.68 9.19
CA ASN A 520 4.42 33.23 10.46
C ASN A 520 3.45 34.30 10.99
N ASP A 521 2.94 35.18 10.13
CA ASP A 521 1.98 36.22 10.50
C ASP A 521 0.62 35.63 10.92
N PHE A 522 0.17 34.55 10.25
CA PHE A 522 -0.99 33.78 10.65
C PHE A 522 -0.83 33.21 12.07
N ARG A 523 0.29 32.53 12.35
CA ARG A 523 0.58 31.98 13.68
C ARG A 523 0.60 33.08 14.75
N TYR A 524 1.28 34.19 14.47
CA TYR A 524 1.30 35.34 15.36
C TYR A 524 -0.10 35.88 15.67
N HIS A 525 -0.95 36.01 14.65
CA HIS A 525 -2.31 36.53 14.80
C HIS A 525 -3.27 35.58 15.54
N VAL A 526 -3.08 34.27 15.44
CA VAL A 526 -3.89 33.30 16.19
C VAL A 526 -3.44 33.24 17.65
N LEU A 527 -2.14 33.31 17.93
CA LEU A 527 -1.60 33.34 19.30
C LEU A 527 -1.93 34.64 20.04
N LYS A 528 -1.86 35.77 19.34
CA LYS A 528 -2.11 37.09 19.94
C LYS A 528 -3.61 37.34 20.08
N LYS A 529 -4.09 37.23 21.32
CA LYS A 529 -5.50 37.46 21.72
C LYS A 529 -5.93 38.94 21.72
N ASP A 530 -5.07 39.84 21.25
CA ASP A 530 -5.35 41.28 21.17
C ASP A 530 -6.49 41.55 20.16
N GLN A 531 -7.46 42.37 20.58
CA GLN A 531 -8.73 42.59 19.88
C GLN A 531 -8.74 43.86 19.01
N ILE A 532 -7.59 44.52 18.80
CA ILE A 532 -7.56 45.87 18.21
C ILE A 532 -7.43 45.89 16.66
N ASN A 533 -7.06 44.77 16.00
CA ASN A 533 -6.77 44.77 14.54
C ASN A 533 -7.32 43.56 13.75
N ILE A 534 -8.64 43.36 13.74
CA ILE A 534 -9.27 42.28 12.97
C ILE A 534 -9.04 42.38 11.45
N GLU A 535 -9.01 43.59 10.90
CA GLU A 535 -8.77 43.85 9.47
C GLU A 535 -7.44 43.25 8.99
N SER A 536 -6.38 43.34 9.80
CA SER A 536 -5.08 42.76 9.48
C SER A 536 -5.13 41.23 9.47
N LYS A 537 -5.86 40.62 10.43
CA LYS A 537 -6.04 39.17 10.49
C LYS A 537 -6.82 38.65 9.28
N ILE A 538 -7.87 39.37 8.87
CA ILE A 538 -8.68 39.06 7.68
C ILE A 538 -7.83 39.13 6.40
N LYS A 539 -6.99 40.16 6.25
CA LYS A 539 -6.07 40.30 5.12
C LYS A 539 -5.21 39.04 4.95
N VAL A 540 -4.62 38.53 6.04
CA VAL A 540 -3.71 37.37 6.01
C VAL A 540 -4.44 36.11 5.56
N VAL A 541 -5.58 35.77 6.17
CA VAL A 541 -6.31 34.54 5.82
C VAL A 541 -6.89 34.59 4.41
N ARG A 542 -7.36 35.75 3.94
CA ARG A 542 -7.81 35.92 2.56
C ARG A 542 -6.65 35.73 1.58
N PHE A 543 -5.47 36.26 1.89
CA PHE A 543 -4.30 36.11 1.02
C PHE A 543 -3.82 34.65 0.95
N ILE A 544 -3.82 33.92 2.07
CA ILE A 544 -3.54 32.47 2.08
C ILE A 544 -4.58 31.73 1.22
N GLY A 545 -5.86 32.08 1.33
CA GLY A 545 -6.92 31.49 0.51
C GLY A 545 -6.73 31.73 -0.99
N GLU A 546 -6.34 32.94 -1.40
CA GLU A 546 -6.04 33.26 -2.80
C GLU A 546 -4.83 32.46 -3.31
N LEU A 547 -3.75 32.39 -2.53
CA LEU A 547 -2.56 31.62 -2.88
C LEU A 547 -2.81 30.10 -2.94
N THR A 548 -3.78 29.59 -2.14
CA THR A 548 -4.22 28.20 -2.19
C THR A 548 -4.89 27.87 -3.53
N LYS A 549 -5.73 28.77 -4.06
CA LYS A 549 -6.37 28.57 -5.39
C LYS A 549 -5.34 28.53 -6.52
N PHE A 550 -4.26 29.32 -6.43
CA PHE A 550 -3.14 29.28 -7.39
C PHE A 550 -2.15 28.12 -7.15
N GLY A 551 -2.36 27.28 -6.14
CA GLY A 551 -1.49 26.14 -5.83
C GLY A 551 -0.15 26.52 -5.20
N MET A 552 -0.01 27.72 -4.66
CA MET A 552 1.19 28.15 -3.93
C MET A 552 1.17 27.69 -2.47
N TYR A 553 -0.02 27.40 -1.93
CA TYR A 553 -0.22 26.61 -0.73
C TYR A 553 -0.83 25.27 -1.11
N SER A 554 -0.41 24.20 -0.44
CA SER A 554 -1.10 22.91 -0.58
C SER A 554 -2.49 22.97 0.07
N LYS A 555 -3.43 22.18 -0.43
CA LYS A 555 -4.78 22.08 0.16
C LYS A 555 -4.72 21.60 1.62
N ILE A 556 -3.74 20.77 1.94
CA ILE A 556 -3.48 20.26 3.29
C ILE A 556 -3.04 21.38 4.23
N GLU A 557 -2.11 22.25 3.80
CA GLU A 557 -1.70 23.42 4.60
C GLU A 557 -2.85 24.41 4.81
N ALA A 558 -3.65 24.64 3.78
CA ALA A 558 -4.84 25.47 3.85
C ALA A 558 -5.87 24.90 4.87
N LEU A 559 -6.11 23.59 4.83
CA LEU A 559 -6.97 22.89 5.79
C LEU A 559 -6.40 22.89 7.21
N TYR A 560 -5.07 22.89 7.37
CA TYR A 560 -4.43 23.01 8.67
C TYR A 560 -4.66 24.38 9.30
N CYS A 561 -4.55 25.45 8.51
CA CYS A 561 -4.92 26.79 8.97
C CYS A 561 -6.37 26.83 9.47
N LEU A 562 -7.31 26.20 8.74
CA LEU A 562 -8.70 26.11 9.18
C LEU A 562 -8.84 25.30 10.48
N LYS A 563 -8.22 24.11 10.58
CA LYS A 563 -8.21 23.30 11.82
C LYS A 563 -7.71 24.10 13.02
N PHE A 564 -6.64 24.88 12.84
CA PHE A 564 -6.05 25.69 13.90
C PHE A 564 -7.00 26.79 14.39
N LEU A 565 -7.77 27.41 13.49
CA LEU A 565 -8.81 28.39 13.85
C LEU A 565 -10.00 27.74 14.57
N LEU A 566 -10.33 26.49 14.25
CA LEU A 566 -11.44 25.75 14.88
C LEU A 566 -11.11 25.20 16.28
N HIS A 567 -9.82 25.13 16.65
CA HIS A 567 -9.40 24.65 17.96
C HIS A 567 -9.78 25.64 19.09
N ASP A 568 -9.52 26.94 18.89
CA ASP A 568 -9.96 28.01 19.80
C ASP A 568 -10.99 28.91 19.08
N PHE A 569 -12.18 28.37 18.84
CA PHE A 569 -13.20 28.98 17.99
C PHE A 569 -13.98 30.11 18.71
N GLN A 570 -13.30 31.22 18.98
CA GLN A 570 -13.83 32.38 19.69
C GLN A 570 -13.49 33.71 18.97
N HIS A 571 -14.39 34.70 19.10
CA HIS A 571 -14.21 36.09 18.64
C HIS A 571 -13.61 36.19 17.22
N HIS A 572 -12.39 36.73 17.09
CA HIS A 572 -11.71 36.95 15.82
C HIS A 572 -11.37 35.67 15.05
N ASN A 573 -11.21 34.51 15.71
CA ASN A 573 -10.94 33.25 15.01
C ASN A 573 -12.15 32.80 14.20
N ILE A 574 -13.37 33.14 14.64
CA ILE A 574 -14.61 32.89 13.90
C ILE A 574 -14.62 33.74 12.61
N GLU A 575 -14.33 35.04 12.73
CA GLU A 575 -14.28 35.95 11.58
C GLU A 575 -13.17 35.55 10.59
N MET A 576 -12.01 35.12 11.10
CA MET A 576 -10.91 34.59 10.27
C MET A 576 -11.29 33.32 9.52
N ALA A 577 -11.94 32.36 10.18
CA ALA A 577 -12.37 31.11 9.55
C ALA A 577 -13.44 31.37 8.48
N CYS A 578 -14.39 32.26 8.76
CA CYS A 578 -15.40 32.68 7.80
C CYS A 578 -14.76 33.37 6.58
N ALA A 579 -13.88 34.35 6.79
CA ALA A 579 -13.20 35.06 5.71
C ALA A 579 -12.30 34.14 4.85
N PHE A 580 -11.70 33.12 5.45
CA PHE A 580 -10.92 32.11 4.74
C PHE A 580 -11.79 31.25 3.81
N LEU A 581 -12.90 30.74 4.35
CA LEU A 581 -13.85 29.90 3.61
C LEU A 581 -14.63 30.67 2.53
N GLU A 582 -14.87 31.96 2.71
CA GLU A 582 -15.42 32.83 1.66
C GLU A 582 -14.53 32.89 0.41
N VAL A 583 -13.21 32.78 0.59
CA VAL A 583 -12.24 32.91 -0.51
C VAL A 583 -11.98 31.58 -1.22
N CYS A 584 -11.77 30.50 -0.45
CA CYS A 584 -11.32 29.21 -0.98
C CYS A 584 -12.18 28.01 -0.53
N GLY A 585 -13.23 28.22 0.27
CA GLY A 585 -14.07 27.14 0.80
C GLY A 585 -14.77 26.33 -0.28
N THR A 586 -15.40 27.00 -1.27
CA THR A 586 -16.03 26.32 -2.41
C THR A 586 -15.00 25.56 -3.25
N TYR A 587 -13.83 26.13 -3.47
CA TYR A 587 -12.73 25.48 -4.18
C TYR A 587 -12.29 24.20 -3.45
N LEU A 588 -12.05 24.28 -2.14
CA LEU A 588 -11.65 23.14 -1.31
C LEU A 588 -12.74 22.06 -1.20
N TYR A 589 -14.02 22.46 -1.14
CA TYR A 589 -15.15 21.53 -1.08
C TYR A 589 -15.40 20.82 -2.42
N ASN A 590 -15.28 21.53 -3.54
CA ASN A 590 -15.53 20.95 -4.85
C ASN A 590 -14.36 20.05 -5.32
N CYS A 591 -13.13 20.30 -4.88
CA CYS A 591 -11.98 19.41 -5.13
C CYS A 591 -12.15 18.06 -4.41
N THR A 592 -12.03 16.95 -5.15
CA THR A 592 -12.21 15.57 -4.61
C THR A 592 -11.27 15.24 -3.46
N GLU A 593 -10.01 15.69 -3.55
CA GLU A 593 -8.95 15.47 -2.55
C GLU A 593 -9.26 16.12 -1.20
N SER A 594 -9.81 17.34 -1.19
CA SER A 594 -10.04 18.12 0.03
C SER A 594 -11.51 18.15 0.50
N ARG A 595 -12.45 17.65 -0.33
CA ARG A 595 -13.90 17.73 -0.10
C ARG A 595 -14.32 17.23 1.27
N LEU A 596 -13.88 16.03 1.61
CA LEU A 596 -14.36 15.36 2.81
C LEU A 596 -13.89 16.07 4.09
N ARG A 597 -12.60 16.42 4.18
CA ARG A 597 -12.09 17.20 5.32
C ARG A 597 -12.74 18.57 5.41
N THR A 598 -12.95 19.24 4.28
CA THR A 598 -13.67 20.52 4.23
C THR A 598 -15.09 20.35 4.79
N ASN A 599 -15.80 19.28 4.41
CA ASN A 599 -17.13 18.98 4.94
C ASN A 599 -17.10 18.75 6.46
N VAL A 600 -16.15 17.95 6.96
CA VAL A 600 -15.99 17.71 8.41
C VAL A 600 -15.79 19.02 9.17
N TYR A 601 -14.94 19.93 8.67
CA TYR A 601 -14.72 21.23 9.31
C TYR A 601 -15.94 22.15 9.23
N LEU A 602 -16.71 22.12 8.13
CA LEU A 602 -17.98 22.85 8.02
C LEU A 602 -19.02 22.33 9.03
N GLU A 603 -19.17 21.01 9.17
CA GLU A 603 -20.06 20.41 10.16
C GLU A 603 -19.59 20.70 11.59
N GLN A 604 -18.27 20.68 11.84
CA GLN A 604 -17.69 21.08 13.12
C GLN A 604 -17.99 22.54 13.46
N MET A 605 -17.92 23.47 12.51
CA MET A 605 -18.29 24.87 12.70
C MET A 605 -19.77 25.01 13.11
N MET A 606 -20.68 24.29 12.44
CA MET A 606 -22.10 24.30 12.77
C MET A 606 -22.37 23.72 14.17
N ARG A 607 -21.67 22.65 14.54
CA ARG A 607 -21.75 22.09 15.89
C ARG A 607 -21.21 23.06 16.94
N LEU A 608 -20.05 23.66 16.70
CA LEU A 608 -19.43 24.62 17.63
C LEU A 608 -20.36 25.81 17.86
N LYS A 609 -20.96 26.36 16.80
CA LYS A 609 -21.97 27.43 16.90
C LYS A 609 -23.09 27.10 17.90
N VAL A 610 -23.63 25.88 17.88
CA VAL A 610 -24.71 25.45 18.79
C VAL A 610 -24.20 25.27 20.21
N VAL A 611 -23.03 24.64 20.38
CA VAL A 611 -22.47 24.28 21.69
C VAL A 611 -21.93 25.50 22.45
N THR A 612 -21.30 26.45 21.77
CA THR A 612 -20.71 27.65 22.40
C THR A 612 -21.69 28.80 22.56
N ALA A 613 -22.94 28.67 22.09
CA ALA A 613 -23.99 29.69 22.15
C ALA A 613 -23.50 31.08 21.70
N LEU A 614 -22.94 31.14 20.49
CA LEU A 614 -22.39 32.36 19.89
C LEU A 614 -23.47 33.45 19.74
N ASP A 615 -23.04 34.71 19.77
CA ASP A 615 -23.92 35.85 19.52
C ASP A 615 -24.57 35.77 18.12
N SER A 616 -25.68 36.50 17.94
CA SER A 616 -26.48 36.44 16.72
C SER A 616 -25.69 36.84 15.47
N ARG A 617 -24.67 37.71 15.58
CA ARG A 617 -23.86 38.16 14.46
C ARG A 617 -22.95 37.04 13.96
N HIS A 618 -22.15 36.42 14.84
CA HIS A 618 -21.28 35.30 14.45
C HIS A 618 -22.07 34.06 14.01
N SER A 619 -23.20 33.79 14.65
CA SER A 619 -24.11 32.70 14.26
C SER A 619 -24.60 32.85 12.81
N ALA A 620 -25.03 34.06 12.42
CA ALA A 620 -25.48 34.33 11.05
C ALA A 620 -24.32 34.28 10.04
N GLN A 621 -23.14 34.74 10.41
CA GLN A 621 -21.95 34.69 9.54
C GLN A 621 -21.53 33.24 9.25
N ILE A 622 -21.53 32.36 10.25
CA ILE A 622 -21.21 30.94 10.09
C ILE A 622 -22.23 30.26 9.16
N GLU A 623 -23.53 30.52 9.33
CA GLU A 623 -24.57 30.00 8.45
C GLU A 623 -24.38 30.47 7.00
N SER A 624 -24.13 31.77 6.81
CA SER A 624 -23.91 32.35 5.48
C SER A 624 -22.75 31.68 4.75
N VAL A 625 -21.63 31.45 5.44
CA VAL A 625 -20.45 30.78 4.85
C VAL A 625 -20.69 29.29 4.64
N TYR A 626 -21.37 28.62 5.59
CA TYR A 626 -21.72 27.21 5.44
C TYR A 626 -22.56 26.99 4.17
N TYR A 627 -23.59 27.80 3.95
CA TYR A 627 -24.45 27.70 2.77
C TYR A 627 -23.82 28.26 1.49
N LEU A 628 -22.81 29.13 1.59
CA LEU A 628 -21.99 29.55 0.44
C LEU A 628 -21.18 28.37 -0.11
N VAL A 629 -20.59 27.55 0.79
CA VAL A 629 -19.73 26.42 0.40
C VAL A 629 -20.56 25.16 0.10
N LYS A 630 -21.58 24.88 0.93
CA LYS A 630 -22.50 23.75 0.82
C LYS A 630 -23.93 24.29 0.62
N PRO A 631 -24.33 24.63 -0.63
CA PRO A 631 -25.67 25.11 -0.90
C PRO A 631 -26.73 24.07 -0.50
N PRO A 632 -27.90 24.49 0.03
CA PRO A 632 -28.94 23.58 0.49
C PRO A 632 -29.52 22.74 -0.65
N GLU A 633 -29.70 21.45 -0.38
CA GLU A 633 -30.29 20.47 -1.31
C GLU A 633 -31.66 20.97 -1.82
N GLY A 634 -31.76 21.21 -3.13
CA GLY A 634 -32.96 21.73 -3.79
C GLY A 634 -32.78 23.07 -4.50
N VAL A 635 -31.75 23.85 -4.15
CA VAL A 635 -31.34 25.01 -4.98
C VAL A 635 -30.34 24.51 -6.02
N GLY A 636 -30.80 23.62 -6.88
CA GLY A 636 -30.02 23.22 -8.05
C GLY A 636 -29.67 24.49 -8.81
N ILE A 637 -28.37 24.81 -8.89
CA ILE A 637 -27.88 25.69 -9.94
C ILE A 637 -28.41 25.06 -11.22
N VAL A 638 -29.39 25.70 -11.86
CA VAL A 638 -29.93 25.23 -13.13
C VAL A 638 -28.78 25.33 -14.11
N ARG A 639 -28.01 24.24 -14.25
CA ARG A 639 -27.06 24.07 -15.34
C ARG A 639 -27.92 24.22 -16.58
N LYS A 640 -27.75 25.33 -17.32
CA LYS A 640 -28.38 25.48 -18.63
C LYS A 640 -27.89 24.29 -19.47
N GLN A 641 -28.71 23.25 -19.59
CA GLN A 641 -28.44 22.16 -20.51
C GLN A 641 -28.45 22.79 -21.90
N ARG A 642 -27.27 22.98 -22.47
CA ARG A 642 -27.11 23.58 -23.79
C ARG A 642 -27.25 22.46 -24.83
N PRO A 643 -28.06 22.65 -25.87
CA PRO A 643 -28.16 21.71 -26.96
C PRO A 643 -26.79 21.43 -27.62
N PRO A 644 -26.58 20.24 -28.21
CA PRO A 644 -25.31 19.86 -28.84
C PRO A 644 -24.77 20.87 -29.85
N MET A 645 -25.66 21.57 -30.57
CA MET A 645 -25.26 22.58 -31.56
C MET A 645 -24.63 23.82 -30.91
N GLN A 646 -25.12 24.26 -29.76
CA GLN A 646 -24.53 25.39 -29.02
C GLN A 646 -23.16 25.01 -28.45
N MET A 647 -22.98 23.75 -28.02
CA MET A 647 -21.68 23.23 -27.61
C MET A 647 -20.70 23.18 -28.78
N TYR A 648 -21.15 22.74 -29.97
CA TYR A 648 -20.33 22.71 -31.17
C TYR A 648 -19.87 24.10 -31.61
N ILE A 649 -20.76 25.10 -31.56
CA ILE A 649 -20.42 26.49 -31.87
C ILE A 649 -19.36 27.01 -30.91
N ARG A 650 -19.51 26.76 -29.60
CA ARG A 650 -18.49 27.14 -28.61
C ARG A 650 -17.15 26.45 -28.87
N TYR A 651 -17.16 25.16 -29.18
CA TYR A 651 -15.95 24.43 -29.53
C TYR A 651 -15.25 25.08 -30.73
N LEU A 652 -15.99 25.42 -31.78
CA LEU A 652 -15.42 26.07 -32.97
C LEU A 652 -14.77 27.43 -32.65
N VAL A 653 -15.39 28.23 -31.77
CA VAL A 653 -14.96 29.62 -31.50
C VAL A 653 -13.92 29.71 -30.37
N PHE A 654 -14.11 28.99 -29.27
CA PHE A 654 -13.31 29.15 -28.04
C PHE A 654 -12.19 28.10 -27.90
N GLU A 655 -12.32 26.91 -28.49
CA GLU A 655 -11.34 25.83 -28.34
C GLU A 655 -10.58 25.53 -29.63
N ALA A 656 -11.28 25.43 -30.76
CA ALA A 656 -10.69 25.02 -32.02
C ALA A 656 -10.04 26.18 -32.79
N LEU A 657 -10.51 27.42 -32.61
CA LEU A 657 -10.02 28.57 -33.37
C LEU A 657 -8.58 28.91 -33.01
N ASN A 658 -7.69 28.85 -34.01
CA ASN A 658 -6.30 29.26 -33.87
C ASN A 658 -5.82 29.99 -35.15
N LYS A 659 -4.64 30.63 -35.07
CA LYS A 659 -4.11 31.46 -36.16
C LYS A 659 -3.88 30.70 -37.48
N SER A 660 -3.73 29.37 -37.45
CA SER A 660 -3.46 28.56 -38.65
C SER A 660 -4.70 27.95 -39.28
N ASN A 661 -5.87 27.99 -38.61
CA ASN A 661 -7.09 27.33 -39.08
C ASN A 661 -8.31 28.25 -39.28
N VAL A 662 -8.10 29.57 -39.22
CA VAL A 662 -9.15 30.59 -39.37
C VAL A 662 -10.05 30.33 -40.58
N ASP A 663 -9.48 30.09 -41.76
CA ASP A 663 -10.25 29.84 -42.99
C ASP A 663 -11.08 28.55 -42.92
N LYS A 664 -10.60 27.55 -42.20
CA LYS A 664 -11.31 26.27 -42.00
C LYS A 664 -12.48 26.47 -41.03
N ILE A 665 -12.26 27.16 -39.92
CA ILE A 665 -13.31 27.44 -38.93
C ILE A 665 -14.39 28.34 -39.52
N ILE A 666 -14.04 29.36 -40.30
CA ILE A 666 -15.03 30.19 -41.02
C ILE A 666 -15.89 29.34 -41.96
N LYS A 667 -15.29 28.39 -42.69
CA LYS A 667 -16.05 27.45 -43.55
C LYS A 667 -16.99 26.55 -42.75
N MET A 668 -16.59 26.13 -41.54
CA MET A 668 -17.42 25.32 -40.65
C MET A 668 -18.56 26.16 -40.04
N MET A 669 -18.30 27.40 -39.64
CA MET A 669 -19.32 28.34 -39.16
C MET A 669 -20.36 28.65 -40.25
N ARG A 670 -19.95 28.80 -41.52
CA ARG A 670 -20.88 28.99 -42.64
C ARG A 670 -21.78 27.79 -42.93
N ARG A 671 -21.43 26.60 -42.44
CA ARG A 671 -22.21 25.35 -42.62
C ARG A 671 -23.18 25.09 -41.49
N ILE A 672 -23.20 25.93 -40.45
CA ILE A 672 -24.21 25.88 -39.41
C ILE A 672 -25.57 26.15 -40.05
N ASN A 673 -26.62 25.53 -39.51
CA ASN A 673 -27.99 25.81 -39.92
C ASN A 673 -28.41 27.21 -39.44
N TRP A 674 -28.19 28.23 -40.27
CA TRP A 674 -28.53 29.63 -39.97
C TRP A 674 -30.03 29.93 -40.06
N ASP A 675 -30.83 29.01 -40.62
CA ASP A 675 -32.29 29.15 -40.71
C ASP A 675 -32.98 28.83 -39.36
N ASP A 676 -32.28 28.17 -38.43
CA ASP A 676 -32.74 27.97 -37.07
C ASP A 676 -32.43 29.21 -36.23
N LYS A 677 -33.50 29.90 -35.80
CA LYS A 677 -33.45 31.14 -35.05
C LYS A 677 -32.71 31.01 -33.71
N GLU A 678 -32.85 29.89 -33.01
CA GLU A 678 -32.18 29.70 -31.72
C GLU A 678 -30.67 29.50 -31.88
N ILE A 679 -30.28 28.84 -32.97
CA ILE A 679 -28.86 28.61 -33.31
C ILE A 679 -28.23 29.90 -33.85
N SER A 680 -28.94 30.66 -34.70
CA SER A 680 -28.44 31.93 -35.23
C SER A 680 -28.26 32.96 -34.13
N ASP A 681 -29.26 33.12 -33.25
CA ASP A 681 -29.21 34.09 -32.16
C ASP A 681 -28.10 33.74 -31.16
N TYR A 682 -27.80 32.46 -30.96
CA TYR A 682 -26.68 32.02 -30.13
C TYR A 682 -25.32 32.20 -30.78
N ALA A 683 -25.19 31.96 -32.09
CA ALA A 683 -23.92 32.11 -32.81
C ALA A 683 -23.50 33.57 -33.00
N ILE A 684 -24.47 34.50 -33.03
CA ILE A 684 -24.24 35.94 -33.19
C ILE A 684 -23.91 36.62 -31.86
N ARG A 685 -24.42 36.07 -30.76
CA ARG A 685 -24.32 36.62 -29.40
C ARG A 685 -23.05 36.17 -28.70
#